data_AF-A0A950VJC8-F1
#
_entry.id   AF-A0A950VJC8-F1
#
_cell.length_a   1.000
_cell.length_b   1.000
_cell.length_c   1.000
_cell.angle_alpha   90.00
_cell.angle_beta   90.00
_cell.angle_gamma   90.00
#
_symmetry.space_group_name_H-M   'P 1'
#
loop_
_entity.id
_entity.type
_entity.pdbx_description
1 polymer ?
#
loop_
_entity_poly.entity_id
_entity_poly.type
_entity_poly.pdbx_seq_one_letter_code
_entity_poly.pdbx_strand_id
1 'polypeptide(L)'
;RPGYVDATHNLGLALLDQGHTAEAVTYFRQTVRLLPQHGEAYHNLGLALAAQEQMEEAVEAFEQALQLRPQDPRAHFSLGVALGKLGKHAEAVTYFQQSLKLQPLQAEVYNNLGFAFAEQGNLDEAVACYRQAVQLRPNYPEAFSNLGNALRRLGRFAEAEASLQQALAARPDYPEAHNNLAVALAEQRKLTEALPHYAEAIRLRPDYADAHKNRSLAWLVLGDFTQGFEEFEWRWKSKGFLPRSFPQPLWDGSPLEGRTILLHGEQGIGDILQFVRYAPLVQEHGGRVLLECPGGILPLLRTCPGIDRLLTAGTPLPAFDCHLSLMSLPRVLGTTPATIPGNVPYLFADPGLIAYWQQELGDRNTFKVGIVWQGNPKFPADQYRSFPLARLAPLAQVPQVQLFSLQKGPGVEQMAAVADQFPVVDLGGRLDQNTGAFLDTAAVMKNLDLVVTCDTAAGHLAGALGVPVWLALSYAGDWRWLLDREDSPWYPTLRLFRQSRLGDWETVFDRMAEELKKLLASPRPVRPILVEISPGELIDKITILEIKSERMTDADKLRHVRLELAALTAARDRVLARSEELQRLTAELRAVNEKLWDIEDAIRACERRQDFGPHFTELARSVYRNNDQRAAWKRRINDLLGSRLVEEKAYSSYD
;
A
#
# COMPACT_ATOMS: atom_id res chain seq x y z
N ARG A 1 13.55 -23.27 -64.25
CA ARG A 1 13.73 -22.16 -65.22
C ARG A 1 13.85 -20.87 -64.41
N PRO A 2 14.94 -20.10 -64.53
CA PRO A 2 15.17 -18.88 -63.75
C PRO A 2 13.97 -17.91 -63.72
N GLY A 3 13.31 -17.70 -64.86
CA GLY A 3 12.13 -16.82 -64.92
C GLY A 3 10.90 -17.28 -64.12
N TYR A 4 10.87 -18.51 -63.60
CA TYR A 4 9.81 -18.95 -62.67
C TYR A 4 10.10 -18.51 -61.23
N VAL A 5 11.38 -18.38 -60.85
CA VAL A 5 11.81 -17.88 -59.52
C VAL A 5 11.55 -16.38 -59.43
N ASP A 6 11.92 -15.62 -60.46
CA ASP A 6 11.67 -14.17 -60.51
C ASP A 6 10.18 -13.87 -60.53
N ALA A 7 9.38 -14.66 -61.26
CA ALA A 7 7.94 -14.51 -61.29
C ALA A 7 7.28 -14.77 -59.92
N THR A 8 7.69 -15.84 -59.21
CA THR A 8 7.15 -16.12 -57.87
C THR A 8 7.59 -15.09 -56.84
N HIS A 9 8.82 -14.60 -56.94
CA HIS A 9 9.33 -13.56 -56.05
C HIS A 9 8.59 -12.23 -56.25
N ASN A 10 8.46 -11.78 -57.51
CA ASN A 10 7.79 -10.52 -57.85
C ASN A 10 6.29 -10.57 -57.54
N LEU A 11 5.64 -11.72 -57.72
CA LEU A 11 4.25 -11.89 -57.33
C LEU A 11 4.09 -11.81 -55.80
N GLY A 12 5.01 -12.43 -55.04
CA GLY A 12 5.04 -12.29 -53.58
C GLY A 12 5.21 -10.84 -53.13
N LEU A 13 6.09 -10.08 -53.79
CA LEU A 13 6.26 -8.63 -53.53
C LEU A 13 4.99 -7.84 -53.80
N ALA A 14 4.35 -8.06 -54.95
CA ALA A 14 3.11 -7.36 -55.31
C ALA A 14 1.96 -7.67 -54.33
N LEU A 15 1.85 -8.92 -53.87
CA LEU A 15 0.86 -9.33 -52.88
C LEU A 15 1.15 -8.71 -51.50
N LEU A 16 2.42 -8.62 -51.11
CA LEU A 16 2.81 -7.98 -49.85
C LEU A 16 2.46 -6.49 -49.86
N ASP A 17 2.70 -5.80 -50.98
CA ASP A 17 2.34 -4.38 -51.17
C ASP A 17 0.81 -4.15 -51.13
N GLN A 18 0.03 -5.12 -51.62
CA GLN A 18 -1.44 -5.12 -51.53
C GLN A 18 -1.97 -5.54 -50.15
N GLY A 19 -1.11 -5.89 -49.19
CA GLY A 19 -1.50 -6.36 -47.86
C GLY A 19 -1.98 -7.82 -47.82
N HIS A 20 -1.89 -8.57 -48.92
CA HIS A 20 -2.23 -9.99 -49.00
C HIS A 20 -1.07 -10.85 -48.45
N THR A 21 -0.77 -10.67 -47.16
CA THR A 21 0.42 -11.22 -46.49
C THR A 21 0.47 -12.75 -46.50
N ALA A 22 -0.68 -13.43 -46.34
CA ALA A 22 -0.77 -14.89 -46.37
C ALA A 22 -0.38 -15.50 -47.73
N GLU A 23 -0.86 -14.89 -48.81
CA GLU A 23 -0.51 -15.29 -50.17
C GLU A 23 0.95 -14.95 -50.47
N ALA A 24 1.43 -13.78 -50.06
CA ALA A 24 2.83 -13.39 -50.19
C ALA A 24 3.78 -14.41 -49.53
N VAL A 25 3.49 -14.85 -48.30
CA VAL A 25 4.26 -15.92 -47.62
C VAL A 25 4.30 -17.20 -48.45
N THR A 26 3.18 -17.59 -49.07
CA THR A 26 3.12 -18.78 -49.91
C THR A 26 4.06 -18.68 -51.11
N TYR A 27 4.04 -17.55 -51.81
CA TYR A 27 4.91 -17.31 -52.97
C TYR A 27 6.39 -17.14 -52.58
N PHE A 28 6.71 -16.53 -51.44
CA PHE A 28 8.09 -16.46 -50.96
C PHE A 28 8.61 -17.83 -50.51
N ARG A 29 7.81 -18.66 -49.82
CA ARG A 29 8.15 -20.05 -49.50
C ARG A 29 8.40 -20.86 -50.77
N GLN A 30 7.61 -20.67 -51.82
CA GLN A 30 7.85 -21.29 -53.12
C GLN A 30 9.16 -20.79 -53.74
N THR A 31 9.44 -19.49 -53.68
CA THR A 31 10.67 -18.90 -54.22
C THR A 31 11.91 -19.50 -53.56
N VAL A 32 11.96 -19.59 -52.23
CA VAL A 32 13.11 -20.16 -51.51
C VAL A 32 13.22 -21.68 -51.68
N ARG A 33 12.12 -22.40 -51.94
CA ARG A 33 12.16 -23.82 -52.33
C ARG A 33 12.77 -24.01 -53.71
N LEU A 34 12.44 -23.13 -54.66
CA LEU A 34 12.96 -23.18 -56.03
C LEU A 34 14.41 -22.70 -56.13
N LEU A 35 14.81 -21.75 -55.29
CA LEU A 35 16.18 -21.24 -55.20
C LEU A 35 16.57 -21.02 -53.72
N PRO A 36 17.10 -22.05 -53.04
CA PRO A 36 17.52 -21.95 -51.63
C PRO A 36 18.64 -20.96 -51.34
N GLN A 37 19.34 -20.45 -52.37
CA GLN A 37 20.39 -19.44 -52.20
C GLN A 37 19.88 -18.00 -52.44
N HIS A 38 18.56 -17.80 -52.50
CA HIS A 38 17.96 -16.49 -52.75
C HIS A 38 17.80 -15.65 -51.46
N GLY A 39 18.87 -15.02 -51.00
CA GLY A 39 18.86 -14.28 -49.72
C GLY A 39 17.84 -13.12 -49.63
N GLU A 40 17.46 -12.51 -50.74
CA GLU A 40 16.41 -11.46 -50.76
C GLU A 40 15.00 -12.04 -50.58
N ALA A 41 14.73 -13.24 -51.12
CA ALA A 41 13.46 -13.93 -50.92
C ALA A 41 13.26 -14.36 -49.46
N TYR A 42 14.33 -14.79 -48.79
CA TYR A 42 14.30 -15.05 -47.34
C TYR A 42 14.02 -13.80 -46.51
N HIS A 43 14.60 -12.65 -46.87
CA HIS A 43 14.31 -11.39 -46.19
C HIS A 43 12.83 -11.00 -46.34
N ASN A 44 12.29 -11.06 -47.56
CA ASN A 44 10.90 -10.71 -47.82
C ASN A 44 9.91 -11.73 -47.21
N LEU A 45 10.30 -13.01 -47.14
CA LEU A 45 9.57 -14.03 -46.38
C LEU A 45 9.47 -13.65 -44.91
N GLY A 46 10.59 -13.26 -44.29
CA GLY A 46 10.63 -12.82 -42.89
C GLY A 46 9.73 -11.60 -42.64
N LEU A 47 9.75 -10.60 -43.53
CA LEU A 47 8.86 -9.43 -43.43
C LEU A 47 7.37 -9.84 -43.48
N ALA A 48 7.01 -10.72 -44.41
CA ALA A 48 5.63 -11.18 -44.58
C ALA A 48 5.16 -12.05 -43.39
N LEU A 49 6.05 -12.86 -42.79
CA LEU A 49 5.78 -13.63 -41.58
C LEU A 49 5.63 -12.72 -40.35
N ALA A 50 6.49 -11.71 -40.20
CA ALA A 50 6.39 -10.74 -39.12
C ALA A 50 5.08 -9.92 -39.18
N ALA A 51 4.58 -9.64 -40.39
CA ALA A 51 3.28 -8.99 -40.59
C ALA A 51 2.09 -9.87 -40.20
N GLN A 52 2.27 -11.20 -40.13
CA GLN A 52 1.29 -12.17 -39.62
C GLN A 52 1.52 -12.54 -38.15
N GLU A 53 2.35 -11.78 -37.43
CA GLU A 53 2.71 -12.04 -36.03
C GLU A 53 3.43 -13.39 -35.79
N GLN A 54 3.90 -14.05 -36.86
CA GLN A 54 4.68 -15.29 -36.78
C GLN A 54 6.16 -14.96 -36.54
N MET A 55 6.47 -14.44 -35.36
CA MET A 55 7.77 -13.85 -35.04
C MET A 55 8.93 -14.86 -35.03
N GLU A 56 8.70 -16.07 -34.54
CA GLU A 56 9.71 -17.13 -34.52
C GLU A 56 10.13 -17.55 -35.93
N GLU A 57 9.16 -17.80 -36.81
CA GLU A 57 9.44 -18.14 -38.22
C GLU A 57 10.07 -16.95 -38.98
N ALA A 58 9.68 -15.72 -38.64
CA ALA A 58 10.30 -14.53 -39.21
C ALA A 58 11.79 -14.43 -38.84
N VAL A 59 12.15 -14.72 -37.59
CA VAL A 59 13.55 -14.79 -37.12
C VAL A 59 14.32 -15.81 -37.94
N GLU A 60 13.82 -17.03 -38.10
CA GLU A 60 14.49 -18.07 -38.91
C GLU A 60 14.73 -17.61 -40.35
N ALA A 61 13.72 -16.99 -40.97
CA ALA A 61 13.83 -16.48 -42.33
C ALA A 61 14.87 -15.35 -42.45
N PHE A 62 14.94 -14.42 -41.48
CA PHE A 62 15.95 -13.38 -41.48
C PHE A 62 17.37 -13.91 -41.21
N GLU A 63 17.52 -14.91 -40.34
CA GLU A 63 18.80 -15.59 -40.13
C GLU A 63 19.29 -16.26 -41.41
N GLN A 64 18.41 -16.95 -42.15
CA GLN A 64 18.75 -17.50 -43.46
C GLN A 64 19.13 -16.40 -44.47
N ALA A 65 18.43 -15.27 -44.47
CA ALA A 65 18.78 -14.13 -45.30
C ALA A 65 20.20 -13.61 -44.99
N LEU A 66 20.58 -13.55 -43.71
CA LEU A 66 21.91 -13.11 -43.26
C LEU A 66 23.01 -14.14 -43.48
N GLN A 67 22.71 -15.45 -43.43
CA GLN A 67 23.65 -16.50 -43.82
C GLN A 67 24.06 -16.34 -45.29
N LEU A 68 23.10 -16.00 -46.16
CA LEU A 68 23.33 -15.79 -47.59
C LEU A 68 23.89 -14.41 -47.92
N ARG A 69 23.51 -13.38 -47.14
CA ARG A 69 23.91 -11.98 -47.34
C ARG A 69 24.31 -11.32 -46.01
N PRO A 70 25.52 -11.60 -45.48
CA PRO A 70 25.94 -11.14 -44.14
C PRO A 70 26.05 -9.62 -43.99
N GLN A 71 26.15 -8.89 -45.11
CA GLN A 71 26.33 -7.44 -45.15
C GLN A 71 25.04 -6.69 -45.52
N ASP A 72 23.85 -7.31 -45.41
CA ASP A 72 22.57 -6.62 -45.62
C ASP A 72 22.11 -5.88 -44.34
N PRO A 73 22.21 -4.54 -44.26
CA PRO A 73 21.79 -3.78 -43.08
C PRO A 73 20.28 -3.90 -42.80
N ARG A 74 19.45 -4.13 -43.83
CA ARG A 74 17.98 -4.24 -43.68
C ARG A 74 17.61 -5.56 -43.01
N ALA A 75 18.31 -6.64 -43.35
CA ALA A 75 18.11 -7.94 -42.73
C ALA A 75 18.56 -7.95 -41.26
N HIS A 76 19.70 -7.30 -40.94
CA HIS A 76 20.12 -7.07 -39.55
C HIS A 76 19.07 -6.27 -38.77
N PHE A 77 18.57 -5.17 -39.32
CA PHE A 77 17.53 -4.37 -38.67
C PHE A 77 16.25 -5.18 -38.44
N SER A 78 15.76 -5.89 -39.45
CA SER A 78 14.49 -6.65 -39.36
C SER A 78 14.58 -7.82 -38.38
N LEU A 79 15.73 -8.52 -38.35
CA LEU A 79 15.99 -9.54 -37.35
C LEU A 79 16.01 -8.95 -35.93
N GLY A 80 16.68 -7.80 -35.75
CA GLY A 80 16.66 -7.08 -34.47
C GLY A 80 15.26 -6.71 -34.00
N VAL A 81 14.39 -6.22 -34.89
CA VAL A 81 12.99 -5.91 -34.57
C VAL A 81 12.22 -7.17 -34.15
N ALA A 82 12.36 -8.28 -34.90
CA ALA A 82 11.68 -9.53 -34.59
C ALA A 82 12.12 -10.12 -33.24
N LEU A 83 13.42 -10.14 -32.97
CA LEU A 83 13.98 -10.56 -31.68
C LEU A 83 13.50 -9.68 -30.53
N GLY A 84 13.42 -8.36 -30.75
CA GLY A 84 12.89 -7.41 -29.77
C GLY A 84 11.43 -7.70 -29.41
N LYS A 85 10.59 -8.03 -30.40
CA LYS A 85 9.18 -8.44 -30.16
C LYS A 85 9.05 -9.74 -29.39
N LEU A 86 10.02 -10.64 -29.52
CA LEU A 86 10.14 -11.88 -28.72
C LEU A 86 10.75 -11.67 -27.33
N GLY A 87 11.06 -10.43 -26.93
CA GLY A 87 11.69 -10.12 -25.65
C GLY A 87 13.20 -10.41 -25.59
N LYS A 88 13.81 -10.83 -26.71
CA LYS A 88 15.25 -11.13 -26.83
C LYS A 88 16.07 -9.85 -27.06
N HIS A 89 15.95 -8.89 -26.15
CA HIS A 89 16.51 -7.54 -26.32
C HIS A 89 18.04 -7.50 -26.43
N ALA A 90 18.75 -8.38 -25.72
CA ALA A 90 20.21 -8.46 -25.80
C ALA A 90 20.70 -8.87 -27.20
N GLU A 91 20.02 -9.83 -27.84
CA GLU A 91 20.33 -10.25 -29.21
C GLU A 91 19.93 -9.14 -30.20
N ALA A 92 18.77 -8.50 -29.99
CA ALA A 92 18.32 -7.39 -30.82
C ALA A 92 19.33 -6.23 -30.88
N VAL A 93 19.93 -5.86 -29.73
CA VAL A 93 20.99 -4.82 -29.67
C VAL A 93 22.15 -5.15 -30.60
N THR A 94 22.62 -6.41 -30.60
CA THR A 94 23.73 -6.84 -31.46
C THR A 94 23.41 -6.61 -32.95
N TYR A 95 22.22 -7.01 -33.38
CA TYR A 95 21.81 -6.87 -34.78
C TYR A 95 21.54 -5.42 -35.18
N PHE A 96 20.99 -4.59 -34.29
CA PHE A 96 20.86 -3.15 -34.55
C PHE A 96 22.22 -2.45 -34.68
N GLN A 97 23.18 -2.77 -33.81
CA GLN A 97 24.54 -2.25 -33.90
C GLN A 97 25.21 -2.67 -35.21
N GLN A 98 25.00 -3.92 -35.66
CA GLN A 98 25.54 -4.39 -36.93
C GLN A 98 24.88 -3.69 -38.13
N SER A 99 23.57 -3.42 -38.08
CA SER A 99 22.89 -2.60 -39.10
C SER A 99 23.47 -1.19 -39.17
N LEU A 100 23.70 -0.54 -38.02
CA LEU A 100 24.32 0.80 -37.95
C LEU A 100 25.79 0.81 -38.40
N LYS A 101 26.53 -0.26 -38.14
CA LYS A 101 27.92 -0.40 -38.62
C LYS A 101 27.98 -0.44 -40.15
N LEU A 102 27.01 -1.10 -40.78
CA LEU A 102 26.90 -1.20 -42.23
C LEU A 102 26.32 0.08 -42.86
N GLN A 103 25.38 0.75 -42.16
CA GLN A 103 24.73 1.97 -42.61
C GLN A 103 24.45 2.93 -41.41
N PRO A 104 25.33 3.93 -41.15
CA PRO A 104 25.33 4.72 -39.90
C PRO A 104 24.26 5.80 -39.71
N LEU A 105 23.36 6.04 -40.66
CA LEU A 105 22.42 7.19 -40.63
C LEU A 105 20.95 6.73 -40.72
N GLN A 106 20.54 5.86 -39.81
CA GLN A 106 19.19 5.27 -39.81
C GLN A 106 18.44 5.61 -38.51
N ALA A 107 17.56 6.62 -38.56
CA ALA A 107 16.81 7.11 -37.40
C ALA A 107 15.98 6.00 -36.72
N GLU A 108 15.32 5.14 -37.51
CA GLU A 108 14.53 4.01 -37.03
C GLU A 108 15.37 2.99 -36.27
N VAL A 109 16.59 2.71 -36.74
CA VAL A 109 17.48 1.75 -36.09
C VAL A 109 17.94 2.31 -34.75
N TYR A 110 18.30 3.60 -34.69
CA TYR A 110 18.61 4.26 -33.42
C TYR A 110 17.42 4.26 -32.44
N ASN A 111 16.20 4.51 -32.92
CA ASN A 111 15.01 4.44 -32.06
C ASN A 111 14.77 3.02 -31.51
N ASN A 112 14.86 1.98 -32.35
CA ASN A 112 14.68 0.60 -31.91
C ASN A 112 15.82 0.09 -31.02
N LEU A 113 17.06 0.52 -31.28
CA LEU A 113 18.21 0.25 -30.42
C LEU A 113 18.03 0.90 -29.04
N GLY A 114 17.56 2.15 -29.01
CA GLY A 114 17.23 2.84 -27.77
C GLY A 114 16.15 2.11 -26.97
N PHE A 115 15.13 1.59 -27.66
CA PHE A 115 14.08 0.77 -27.03
C PHE A 115 14.65 -0.51 -26.41
N ALA A 116 15.48 -1.25 -27.17
CA ALA A 116 16.10 -2.47 -26.66
C ALA A 116 17.03 -2.22 -25.46
N PHE A 117 17.73 -1.08 -25.41
CA PHE A 117 18.50 -0.68 -24.23
C PHE A 117 17.59 -0.33 -23.03
N ALA A 118 16.48 0.38 -23.26
CA ALA A 118 15.55 0.75 -22.20
C ALA A 118 14.88 -0.45 -21.53
N GLU A 119 14.57 -1.50 -22.29
CA GLU A 119 14.02 -2.77 -21.78
C GLU A 119 15.07 -3.58 -20.98
N GLN A 120 16.35 -3.39 -21.27
CA GLN A 120 17.46 -3.95 -20.48
C GLN A 120 17.80 -3.13 -19.23
N GLY A 121 17.19 -1.95 -19.06
CA GLY A 121 17.49 -1.02 -17.97
C GLY A 121 18.68 -0.08 -18.23
N ASN A 122 19.29 -0.14 -19.42
CA ASN A 122 20.42 0.70 -19.85
C ASN A 122 19.89 2.05 -20.36
N LEU A 123 19.44 2.89 -19.43
CA LEU A 123 18.68 4.10 -19.75
C LEU A 123 19.50 5.23 -20.37
N ASP A 124 20.77 5.38 -19.98
CA ASP A 124 21.64 6.41 -20.54
C ASP A 124 21.98 6.11 -22.01
N GLU A 125 22.28 4.84 -22.33
CA GLU A 125 22.46 4.37 -23.70
C GLU A 125 21.19 4.54 -24.53
N ALA A 126 20.03 4.25 -23.94
CA ALA A 126 18.74 4.48 -24.58
C ALA A 126 18.55 5.96 -24.95
N VAL A 127 18.78 6.88 -24.01
CA VAL A 127 18.71 8.33 -24.24
C VAL A 127 19.67 8.78 -25.34
N ALA A 128 20.91 8.27 -25.34
CA ALA A 128 21.88 8.58 -26.39
C ALA A 128 21.37 8.16 -27.78
N CYS A 129 20.81 6.95 -27.89
CA CYS A 129 20.24 6.44 -29.13
C CYS A 129 19.03 7.27 -29.60
N TYR A 130 18.09 7.57 -28.71
CA TYR A 130 16.92 8.39 -29.09
C TYR A 130 17.30 9.80 -29.50
N ARG A 131 18.30 10.41 -28.85
CA ARG A 131 18.85 11.72 -29.27
C ARG A 131 19.43 11.67 -30.69
N GLN A 132 20.13 10.60 -31.05
CA GLN A 132 20.58 10.40 -32.43
C GLN A 132 19.40 10.24 -33.39
N ALA A 133 18.37 9.49 -33.02
CA ALA A 133 17.17 9.31 -33.84
C ALA A 133 16.47 10.63 -34.16
N VAL A 134 16.24 11.50 -33.15
CA VAL A 134 15.57 12.80 -33.36
C VAL A 134 16.47 13.84 -34.03
N GLN A 135 17.80 13.71 -33.93
CA GLN A 135 18.75 14.52 -34.71
C GLN A 135 18.69 14.17 -36.20
N LEU A 136 18.65 12.87 -36.52
CA LEU A 136 18.55 12.39 -37.91
C LEU A 136 17.16 12.64 -38.51
N ARG A 137 16.12 12.60 -37.69
CA ARG A 137 14.75 12.91 -38.10
C ARG A 137 14.07 13.84 -37.07
N PRO A 138 14.12 15.17 -37.30
CA PRO A 138 13.49 16.15 -36.40
C PRO A 138 11.96 16.06 -36.29
N ASN A 139 11.28 15.39 -37.21
CA ASN A 139 9.83 15.14 -37.13
C ASN A 139 9.56 13.65 -36.85
N TYR A 140 10.01 13.15 -35.69
CA TYR A 140 9.88 11.73 -35.30
C TYR A 140 9.17 11.58 -33.94
N PRO A 141 7.82 11.57 -33.91
CA PRO A 141 7.06 11.61 -32.67
C PRO A 141 7.30 10.38 -31.77
N GLU A 142 7.49 9.19 -32.34
CA GLU A 142 7.81 7.97 -31.59
C GLU A 142 9.14 8.11 -30.84
N ALA A 143 10.18 8.61 -31.51
CA ALA A 143 11.50 8.78 -30.89
C ALA A 143 11.49 9.85 -29.79
N PHE A 144 10.76 10.96 -29.98
CA PHE A 144 10.58 11.96 -28.92
C PHE A 144 9.80 11.42 -27.71
N SER A 145 8.74 10.63 -27.95
CA SER A 145 7.97 10.01 -26.87
C SER A 145 8.82 9.00 -26.07
N ASN A 146 9.60 8.18 -26.77
CA ASN A 146 10.51 7.22 -26.15
C ASN A 146 11.66 7.91 -25.40
N LEU A 147 12.23 8.98 -25.97
CA LEU A 147 13.22 9.83 -25.30
C LEU A 147 12.65 10.41 -24.00
N GLY A 148 11.44 10.97 -24.06
CA GLY A 148 10.76 11.51 -22.89
C GLY A 148 10.52 10.47 -21.80
N ASN A 149 10.08 9.26 -22.17
CA ASN A 149 9.89 8.18 -21.21
C ASN A 149 11.20 7.73 -20.55
N ALA A 150 12.29 7.59 -21.33
CA ALA A 150 13.60 7.22 -20.81
C ALA A 150 14.18 8.31 -19.87
N LEU A 151 14.09 9.58 -20.26
CA LEU A 151 14.50 10.72 -19.41
C LEU A 151 13.70 10.76 -18.10
N ARG A 152 12.39 10.48 -18.15
CA ARG A 152 11.56 10.39 -16.95
C ARG A 152 12.03 9.27 -16.02
N ARG A 153 12.35 8.08 -16.55
CA ARG A 153 12.88 6.95 -15.75
C ARG A 153 14.24 7.28 -15.10
N LEU A 154 15.02 8.19 -15.69
CA LEU A 154 16.25 8.75 -15.12
C LEU A 154 16.02 9.90 -14.13
N GLY A 155 14.77 10.31 -13.87
CA GLY A 155 14.45 11.46 -13.01
C GLY A 155 14.70 12.84 -13.66
N ARG A 156 15.01 12.89 -14.97
CA ARG A 156 15.27 14.13 -15.74
C ARG A 156 13.95 14.73 -16.24
N PHE A 157 13.05 15.08 -15.32
CA PHE A 157 11.65 15.38 -15.65
C PHE A 157 11.45 16.58 -16.57
N ALA A 158 12.21 17.66 -16.40
CA ALA A 158 12.09 18.83 -17.27
C ALA A 158 12.47 18.52 -18.74
N GLU A 159 13.51 17.72 -18.96
CA GLU A 159 13.89 17.27 -20.31
C GLU A 159 12.89 16.26 -20.87
N ALA A 160 12.30 15.43 -20.01
CA ALA A 160 11.23 14.52 -20.39
C ALA A 160 10.00 15.27 -20.90
N GLU A 161 9.54 16.27 -20.14
CA GLU A 161 8.42 17.15 -20.49
C GLU A 161 8.67 17.84 -21.84
N ALA A 162 9.84 18.46 -22.03
CA ALA A 162 10.19 19.11 -23.29
C ALA A 162 10.19 18.14 -24.47
N SER A 163 10.74 16.93 -24.30
CA SER A 163 10.75 15.91 -25.36
C SER A 163 9.33 15.45 -25.72
N LEU A 164 8.45 15.27 -24.73
CA LEU A 164 7.08 14.85 -24.95
C LEU A 164 6.22 15.95 -25.62
N GLN A 165 6.49 17.22 -25.29
CA GLN A 165 5.91 18.35 -26.01
C GLN A 165 6.34 18.36 -27.49
N GLN A 166 7.60 18.04 -27.80
CA GLN A 166 8.03 17.89 -29.21
C GLN A 166 7.33 16.72 -29.91
N ALA A 167 7.09 15.60 -29.22
CA ALA A 167 6.31 14.49 -29.77
C ALA A 167 4.89 14.93 -30.16
N LEU A 168 4.23 15.71 -29.29
CA LEU A 168 2.88 16.23 -29.55
C LEU A 168 2.85 17.37 -30.57
N ALA A 169 3.92 18.16 -30.69
CA ALA A 169 4.05 19.15 -31.76
C ALA A 169 4.18 18.47 -33.14
N ALA A 170 4.89 17.33 -33.20
CA ALA A 170 5.02 16.52 -34.41
C ALA A 170 3.73 15.73 -34.76
N ARG A 171 3.04 15.21 -33.74
CA ARG A 171 1.76 14.50 -33.88
C ARG A 171 0.83 14.80 -32.69
N PRO A 172 -0.12 15.75 -32.84
CA PRO A 172 -1.03 16.13 -31.77
C PRO A 172 -1.98 15.00 -31.33
N ASP A 173 -2.37 14.12 -32.24
CA ASP A 173 -3.27 12.98 -32.00
C ASP A 173 -2.51 11.71 -31.58
N TYR A 174 -1.56 11.85 -30.63
CA TYR A 174 -0.73 10.75 -30.16
C TYR A 174 -1.05 10.35 -28.70
N PRO A 175 -1.92 9.34 -28.46
CA PRO A 175 -2.36 8.95 -27.12
C PRO A 175 -1.22 8.63 -26.16
N GLU A 176 -0.20 7.90 -26.63
CA GLU A 176 0.95 7.48 -25.82
C GLU A 176 1.76 8.69 -25.34
N ALA A 177 1.96 9.70 -26.21
CA ALA A 177 2.67 10.92 -25.83
C ALA A 177 1.87 11.77 -24.84
N HIS A 178 0.54 11.86 -25.01
CA HIS A 178 -0.34 12.50 -24.03
C HIS A 178 -0.26 11.82 -22.66
N ASN A 179 -0.39 10.49 -22.60
CA ASN A 179 -0.27 9.75 -21.34
C ASN A 179 1.14 9.90 -20.72
N ASN A 180 2.21 9.79 -21.52
CA ASN A 180 3.57 9.94 -21.03
C ASN A 180 3.85 11.35 -20.50
N LEU A 181 3.34 12.39 -21.16
CA LEU A 181 3.45 13.78 -20.70
C LEU A 181 2.72 13.97 -19.38
N ALA A 182 1.50 13.47 -19.26
CA ALA A 182 0.73 13.51 -18.03
C ALA A 182 1.47 12.84 -16.87
N VAL A 183 2.07 11.66 -17.09
CA VAL A 183 2.90 10.98 -16.07
C VAL A 183 4.12 11.83 -15.71
N ALA A 184 4.83 12.43 -16.68
CA ALA A 184 5.98 13.29 -16.40
C ALA A 184 5.60 14.56 -15.61
N LEU A 185 4.41 15.11 -15.84
CA LEU A 185 3.85 16.23 -15.07
C LEU A 185 3.47 15.78 -13.64
N ALA A 186 2.85 14.61 -13.50
CA ALA A 186 2.45 14.05 -12.21
C ALA A 186 3.66 13.80 -11.28
N GLU A 187 4.78 13.28 -11.81
CA GLU A 187 6.04 13.10 -11.06
C GLU A 187 6.65 14.43 -10.57
N GLN A 188 6.33 15.53 -11.25
CA GLN A 188 6.69 16.89 -10.84
C GLN A 188 5.66 17.53 -9.90
N ARG A 189 4.62 16.77 -9.48
CA ARG A 189 3.44 17.23 -8.72
C ARG A 189 2.56 18.25 -9.46
N LYS A 190 2.71 18.39 -10.77
CA LYS A 190 1.87 19.23 -11.64
C LYS A 190 0.59 18.48 -12.05
N LEU A 191 -0.17 17.99 -11.08
CA LEU A 191 -1.30 17.08 -11.33
C LEU A 191 -2.46 17.76 -12.06
N THR A 192 -2.72 19.03 -11.78
CA THR A 192 -3.76 19.82 -12.47
C THR A 192 -3.45 20.00 -13.95
N GLU A 193 -2.17 20.11 -14.32
CA GLU A 193 -1.71 20.14 -15.72
C GLU A 193 -1.72 18.73 -16.35
N ALA A 194 -1.48 17.68 -15.57
CA ALA A 194 -1.49 16.29 -16.05
C ALA A 194 -2.88 15.79 -16.45
N LEU A 195 -3.92 16.14 -15.68
CA LEU A 195 -5.30 15.63 -15.86
C LEU A 195 -5.86 15.85 -17.28
N PRO A 196 -5.77 17.05 -17.90
CA PRO A 196 -6.19 17.26 -19.28
C PRO A 196 -5.47 16.36 -20.29
N HIS A 197 -4.18 16.09 -20.10
CA HIS A 197 -3.43 15.22 -21.00
C HIS A 197 -3.85 13.75 -20.86
N TYR A 198 -4.15 13.27 -19.65
CA TYR A 198 -4.77 11.95 -19.48
C TYR A 198 -6.14 11.88 -20.16
N ALA A 199 -6.98 12.89 -19.96
CA ALA A 199 -8.31 12.95 -20.58
C ALA A 199 -8.22 12.92 -22.12
N GLU A 200 -7.25 13.62 -22.70
CA GLU A 200 -7.04 13.61 -24.15
C GLU A 200 -6.52 12.26 -24.67
N ALA A 201 -5.59 11.61 -23.96
CA ALA A 201 -5.16 10.25 -24.30
C ALA A 201 -6.34 9.26 -24.33
N ILE A 202 -7.25 9.37 -23.36
CA ILE A 202 -8.47 8.54 -23.26
C ILE A 202 -9.49 8.93 -24.34
N ARG A 203 -9.61 10.22 -24.68
CA ARG A 203 -10.49 10.67 -25.77
C ARG A 203 -10.06 10.09 -27.12
N LEU A 204 -8.75 10.09 -27.39
CA LEU A 204 -8.17 9.54 -28.61
C LEU A 204 -8.21 8.00 -28.63
N ARG A 205 -8.07 7.35 -27.47
CA ARG A 205 -8.14 5.90 -27.32
C ARG A 205 -8.95 5.52 -26.06
N PRO A 206 -10.29 5.33 -26.18
CA PRO A 206 -11.17 5.09 -25.03
C PRO A 206 -10.84 3.84 -24.21
N ASP A 207 -10.22 2.83 -24.82
CA ASP A 207 -9.80 1.58 -24.19
C ASP A 207 -8.36 1.61 -23.64
N TYR A 208 -7.72 2.79 -23.60
CA TYR A 208 -6.34 2.93 -23.12
C TYR A 208 -6.23 2.77 -21.59
N ALA A 209 -6.20 1.52 -21.14
CA ALA A 209 -6.23 1.15 -19.72
C ALA A 209 -5.17 1.85 -18.86
N ASP A 210 -3.93 1.98 -19.36
CA ASP A 210 -2.88 2.66 -18.61
C ASP A 210 -3.15 4.14 -18.40
N ALA A 211 -3.75 4.83 -19.38
CA ALA A 211 -4.12 6.24 -19.23
C ALA A 211 -5.24 6.42 -18.19
N HIS A 212 -6.25 5.55 -18.19
CA HIS A 212 -7.30 5.54 -17.16
C HIS A 212 -6.70 5.29 -15.77
N LYS A 213 -5.91 4.22 -15.60
CA LYS A 213 -5.26 3.91 -14.32
C LYS A 213 -4.37 5.06 -13.84
N ASN A 214 -3.57 5.66 -14.72
CA ASN A 214 -2.69 6.77 -14.31
C ASN A 214 -3.49 8.02 -13.92
N ARG A 215 -4.58 8.33 -14.63
CA ARG A 215 -5.49 9.42 -14.26
C ARG A 215 -6.18 9.17 -12.93
N SER A 216 -6.58 7.92 -12.68
CA SER A 216 -7.19 7.51 -11.42
C SER A 216 -6.22 7.74 -10.24
N LEU A 217 -4.95 7.39 -10.40
CA LEU A 217 -3.91 7.67 -9.40
C LEU A 217 -3.74 9.18 -9.18
N ALA A 218 -3.79 10.00 -10.24
CA ALA A 218 -3.74 11.46 -10.12
C ALA A 218 -4.92 12.02 -9.31
N TRP A 219 -6.14 11.53 -9.56
CA TRP A 219 -7.32 11.88 -8.76
C TRP A 219 -7.18 11.48 -7.29
N LEU A 220 -6.67 10.27 -7.04
CA LEU A 220 -6.41 9.79 -5.68
C LEU A 220 -5.39 10.68 -4.95
N VAL A 221 -4.30 11.10 -5.60
CA VAL A 221 -3.31 12.01 -4.99
C VAL A 221 -3.93 13.36 -4.66
N LEU A 222 -4.83 13.87 -5.50
CA LEU A 222 -5.59 15.11 -5.27
C LEU A 222 -6.68 14.97 -4.21
N GLY A 223 -6.93 13.77 -3.69
CA GLY A 223 -7.96 13.49 -2.69
C GLY A 223 -9.36 13.32 -3.26
N ASP A 224 -9.54 13.32 -4.58
CA ASP A 224 -10.81 12.95 -5.23
C ASP A 224 -10.91 11.43 -5.31
N PHE A 225 -11.26 10.83 -4.18
CA PHE A 225 -11.36 9.39 -4.05
C PHE A 225 -12.52 8.80 -4.84
N THR A 226 -13.58 9.58 -5.08
CA THR A 226 -14.72 9.12 -5.87
C THR A 226 -14.30 8.86 -7.31
N GLN A 227 -13.73 9.86 -8.00
CA GLN A 227 -13.23 9.66 -9.36
C GLN A 227 -12.05 8.69 -9.38
N GLY A 228 -11.14 8.83 -8.41
CA GLY A 228 -9.93 8.04 -8.31
C GLY A 228 -10.20 6.54 -8.19
N PHE A 229 -11.09 6.10 -7.30
CA PHE A 229 -11.40 4.68 -7.15
C PHE A 229 -12.32 4.13 -8.25
N GLU A 230 -13.22 4.95 -8.82
CA GLU A 230 -14.05 4.52 -9.96
C GLU A 230 -13.17 4.17 -11.16
N GLU A 231 -12.24 5.06 -11.51
CA GLU A 231 -11.38 4.87 -12.66
C GLU A 231 -10.25 3.85 -12.39
N PHE A 232 -9.88 3.62 -11.12
CA PHE A 232 -8.85 2.65 -10.77
C PHE A 232 -9.22 1.20 -11.11
N GLU A 233 -10.49 0.89 -11.37
CA GLU A 233 -10.91 -0.41 -11.90
C GLU A 233 -10.36 -0.71 -13.30
N TRP A 234 -9.92 0.31 -14.06
CA TRP A 234 -9.22 0.09 -15.33
C TRP A 234 -7.88 -0.64 -15.18
N ARG A 235 -7.33 -0.72 -13.96
CA ARG A 235 -6.11 -1.50 -13.68
C ARG A 235 -6.24 -2.95 -14.15
N TRP A 236 -7.42 -3.55 -14.13
CA TRP A 236 -7.65 -4.92 -14.60
C TRP A 236 -7.41 -5.13 -16.10
N LYS A 237 -7.37 -4.04 -16.88
CA LYS A 237 -7.05 -4.04 -18.31
C LYS A 237 -5.60 -3.60 -18.58
N SER A 238 -4.85 -3.17 -17.56
CA SER A 238 -3.44 -2.79 -17.68
C SER A 238 -2.52 -4.01 -17.66
N LYS A 239 -1.38 -3.89 -18.35
CA LYS A 239 -0.32 -4.91 -18.31
C LYS A 239 0.17 -5.12 -16.87
N GLY A 240 0.33 -6.39 -16.47
CA GLY A 240 0.83 -6.77 -15.15
C GLY A 240 -0.27 -6.98 -14.09
N PHE A 241 -1.53 -6.70 -14.41
CA PHE A 241 -2.67 -7.02 -13.57
C PHE A 241 -3.46 -8.15 -14.21
N LEU A 242 -3.59 -9.26 -13.49
CA LEU A 242 -4.38 -10.41 -13.93
C LEU A 242 -5.65 -10.46 -13.09
N PRO A 243 -6.84 -10.24 -13.67
CA PRO A 243 -8.07 -10.37 -12.93
C PRO A 243 -8.28 -11.83 -12.52
N ARG A 244 -8.81 -12.04 -11.32
CA ARG A 244 -9.28 -13.36 -10.91
C ARG A 244 -10.64 -13.60 -11.55
N SER A 245 -10.77 -14.73 -12.25
CA SER A 245 -12.02 -15.09 -12.92
C SER A 245 -12.82 -16.07 -12.08
N PHE A 246 -14.05 -15.68 -11.72
CA PHE A 246 -15.02 -16.52 -11.02
C PHE A 246 -16.35 -16.51 -11.77
N PRO A 247 -17.14 -17.61 -11.68
CA PRO A 247 -18.52 -17.60 -12.17
C PRO A 247 -19.45 -16.76 -11.28
N GLN A 248 -19.11 -16.59 -9.99
CA GLN A 248 -19.83 -15.72 -9.07
C GLN A 248 -19.67 -14.25 -9.47
N PRO A 249 -20.69 -13.40 -9.26
CA PRO A 249 -20.61 -11.97 -9.57
C PRO A 249 -19.67 -11.21 -8.63
N LEU A 250 -19.21 -10.05 -9.12
CA LEU A 250 -18.59 -9.03 -8.29
C LEU A 250 -19.62 -8.45 -7.31
N TRP A 251 -19.20 -8.19 -6.08
CA TRP A 251 -20.04 -7.46 -5.13
C TRP A 251 -20.05 -5.96 -5.46
N ASP A 252 -21.25 -5.38 -5.50
CA ASP A 252 -21.53 -4.00 -5.91
C ASP A 252 -21.83 -3.05 -4.74
N GLY A 253 -21.78 -3.56 -3.50
CA GLY A 253 -22.08 -2.80 -2.28
C GLY A 253 -23.51 -2.96 -1.79
N SER A 254 -24.35 -3.71 -2.52
CA SER A 254 -25.68 -4.08 -2.06
C SER A 254 -25.65 -4.85 -0.73
N PRO A 255 -26.68 -4.76 0.11
CA PRO A 255 -26.78 -5.56 1.34
C PRO A 255 -26.53 -7.05 1.06
N LEU A 256 -25.67 -7.68 1.86
CA LEU A 256 -25.28 -9.07 1.66
C LEU A 256 -26.28 -10.05 2.27
N GLU A 257 -27.06 -9.66 3.28
CA GLU A 257 -28.17 -10.46 3.84
C GLU A 257 -27.76 -11.91 4.23
N GLY A 258 -26.55 -12.09 4.75
CA GLY A 258 -25.99 -13.38 5.13
C GLY A 258 -25.23 -14.12 4.02
N ARG A 259 -25.16 -13.55 2.81
CA ARG A 259 -24.35 -14.08 1.69
C ARG A 259 -22.87 -14.16 2.08
N THR A 260 -22.19 -15.15 1.53
CA THR A 260 -20.76 -15.39 1.69
C THR A 260 -20.00 -14.66 0.59
N ILE A 261 -19.09 -13.77 0.97
CA ILE A 261 -18.25 -13.00 0.06
C ILE A 261 -16.80 -13.45 0.15
N LEU A 262 -16.18 -13.68 -1.02
CA LEU A 262 -14.75 -13.88 -1.14
C LEU A 262 -14.05 -12.54 -1.37
N LEU A 263 -13.33 -12.05 -0.36
CA LEU A 263 -12.33 -11.01 -0.51
C LEU A 263 -10.99 -11.64 -0.87
N HIS A 264 -10.25 -11.02 -1.78
CA HIS A 264 -8.92 -11.50 -2.16
C HIS A 264 -7.90 -10.37 -2.26
N GLY A 265 -6.66 -10.67 -1.87
CA GLY A 265 -5.51 -9.81 -2.16
C GLY A 265 -5.22 -9.73 -3.66
N GLU A 266 -4.54 -8.66 -4.09
CA GLU A 266 -4.10 -8.50 -5.48
C GLU A 266 -2.59 -8.23 -5.62
N GLN A 267 -2.09 -7.20 -4.94
CA GLN A 267 -0.75 -6.65 -5.13
C GLN A 267 0.18 -7.04 -3.98
N GLY A 268 0.71 -6.06 -3.25
CA GLY A 268 1.69 -6.28 -2.20
C GLY A 268 1.05 -6.56 -0.85
N ILE A 269 1.89 -7.01 0.08
CA ILE A 269 1.53 -7.16 1.49
C ILE A 269 1.06 -5.83 2.09
N GLY A 270 1.66 -4.70 1.68
CA GLY A 270 1.24 -3.37 2.14
C GLY A 270 -0.24 -3.07 1.85
N ASP A 271 -0.71 -3.45 0.66
CA ASP A 271 -2.10 -3.27 0.26
C ASP A 271 -3.03 -4.16 1.09
N ILE A 272 -2.64 -5.41 1.31
CA ILE A 272 -3.40 -6.33 2.17
C ILE A 272 -3.52 -5.74 3.58
N LEU A 273 -2.41 -5.31 4.18
CA LEU A 273 -2.39 -4.72 5.52
C LEU A 273 -3.22 -3.44 5.60
N GLN A 274 -3.23 -2.63 4.56
CA GLN A 274 -4.02 -1.40 4.55
C GLN A 274 -5.52 -1.70 4.38
N PHE A 275 -5.91 -2.47 3.37
CA PHE A 275 -7.30 -2.62 2.94
C PHE A 275 -8.07 -3.72 3.68
N VAL A 276 -7.41 -4.60 4.43
CA VAL A 276 -8.12 -5.56 5.29
C VAL A 276 -9.01 -4.86 6.33
N ARG A 277 -8.73 -3.59 6.65
CA ARG A 277 -9.57 -2.73 7.51
C ARG A 277 -11.02 -2.59 7.07
N TYR A 278 -11.33 -2.92 5.82
CA TYR A 278 -12.70 -2.87 5.30
C TYR A 278 -13.49 -4.15 5.62
N ALA A 279 -12.84 -5.25 6.05
CA ALA A 279 -13.52 -6.50 6.37
C ALA A 279 -14.66 -6.33 7.42
N PRO A 280 -14.48 -5.56 8.52
CA PRO A 280 -15.58 -5.25 9.43
C PRO A 280 -16.77 -4.55 8.76
N LEU A 281 -16.51 -3.61 7.84
CA LEU A 281 -17.57 -2.89 7.14
C LEU A 281 -18.35 -3.83 6.21
N VAL A 282 -17.69 -4.80 5.59
CA VAL A 282 -18.36 -5.84 4.80
C VAL A 282 -19.26 -6.72 5.68
N GLN A 283 -18.82 -7.03 6.90
CA GLN A 283 -19.63 -7.75 7.88
C GLN A 283 -20.85 -6.92 8.34
N GLU A 284 -20.68 -5.61 8.54
CA GLU A 284 -21.78 -4.68 8.84
C GLU A 284 -22.83 -4.62 7.71
N HIS A 285 -22.43 -4.88 6.47
CA HIS A 285 -23.35 -5.06 5.33
C HIS A 285 -24.04 -6.45 5.32
N GLY A 286 -23.83 -7.27 6.36
CA GLY A 286 -24.43 -8.60 6.52
C GLY A 286 -23.66 -9.72 5.82
N GLY A 287 -22.41 -9.50 5.42
CA GLY A 287 -21.60 -10.50 4.73
C GLY A 287 -20.93 -11.51 5.66
N ARG A 288 -20.83 -12.77 5.24
CA ARG A 288 -19.85 -13.74 5.77
C ARG A 288 -18.57 -13.63 4.96
N VAL A 289 -17.48 -13.18 5.57
CA VAL A 289 -16.25 -12.78 4.88
C VAL A 289 -15.24 -13.92 4.85
N LEU A 290 -14.96 -14.42 3.65
CA LEU A 290 -13.81 -15.27 3.38
C LEU A 290 -12.68 -14.39 2.83
N LEU A 291 -11.49 -14.43 3.42
CA LEU A 291 -10.34 -13.68 2.94
C LEU A 291 -9.24 -14.61 2.44
N GLU A 292 -8.92 -14.52 1.15
CA GLU A 292 -7.81 -15.23 0.53
C GLU A 292 -6.56 -14.33 0.38
N CYS A 293 -5.44 -14.77 0.92
CA CYS A 293 -4.16 -14.06 0.93
C CYS A 293 -2.96 -15.03 0.83
N PRO A 294 -1.73 -14.55 0.55
CA PRO A 294 -0.53 -15.38 0.63
C PRO A 294 -0.35 -16.00 2.03
N GLY A 295 -0.07 -17.32 2.10
CA GLY A 295 -0.11 -18.10 3.35
C GLY A 295 0.69 -17.51 4.53
N GLY A 296 1.83 -16.89 4.26
CA GLY A 296 2.72 -16.36 5.30
C GLY A 296 2.10 -15.28 6.20
N ILE A 297 1.13 -14.50 5.72
CA ILE A 297 0.54 -13.37 6.48
C ILE A 297 -0.75 -13.76 7.24
N LEU A 298 -1.32 -14.93 6.97
CA LEU A 298 -2.58 -15.37 7.57
C LEU A 298 -2.59 -15.35 9.10
N PRO A 299 -1.52 -15.77 9.82
CA PRO A 299 -1.49 -15.70 11.28
C PRO A 299 -1.74 -14.28 11.81
N LEU A 300 -1.18 -13.26 11.17
CA LEU A 300 -1.41 -11.86 11.54
C LEU A 300 -2.84 -11.43 11.21
N LEU A 301 -3.33 -11.75 10.01
CA LEU A 301 -4.67 -11.37 9.58
C LEU A 301 -5.79 -11.99 10.42
N ARG A 302 -5.53 -13.10 11.13
CA ARG A 302 -6.49 -13.71 12.07
C ARG A 302 -6.89 -12.75 13.19
N THR A 303 -6.06 -11.76 13.48
CA THR A 303 -6.34 -10.75 14.50
C THR A 303 -7.25 -9.63 13.98
N CYS A 304 -7.48 -9.54 12.67
CA CYS A 304 -8.38 -8.53 12.11
C CYS A 304 -9.84 -8.91 12.36
N PRO A 305 -10.65 -8.02 12.96
CA PRO A 305 -12.09 -8.24 13.06
C PRO A 305 -12.74 -8.28 11.66
N GLY A 306 -13.94 -8.85 11.58
CA GLY A 306 -14.72 -8.88 10.33
C GLY A 306 -14.33 -9.97 9.34
N ILE A 307 -13.50 -10.95 9.74
CA ILE A 307 -13.11 -12.08 8.88
C ILE A 307 -13.62 -13.38 9.51
N ASP A 308 -14.51 -14.09 8.80
CA ASP A 308 -15.03 -15.39 9.25
C ASP A 308 -14.05 -16.53 8.96
N ARG A 309 -13.35 -16.47 7.82
CA ARG A 309 -12.38 -17.52 7.44
C ARG A 309 -11.25 -16.97 6.59
N LEU A 310 -10.03 -17.39 6.93
CA LEU A 310 -8.82 -17.13 6.14
C LEU A 310 -8.51 -18.31 5.23
N LEU A 311 -8.09 -18.01 3.99
CA LEU A 311 -7.77 -18.95 2.94
C LEU A 311 -6.37 -18.66 2.38
N THR A 312 -5.59 -19.72 2.14
CA THR A 312 -4.28 -19.59 1.52
C THR A 312 -4.44 -19.49 0.00
N ALA A 313 -3.87 -18.45 -0.60
CA ALA A 313 -3.89 -18.26 -2.04
C ALA A 313 -3.35 -19.49 -2.79
N GLY A 314 -4.05 -19.90 -3.85
CA GLY A 314 -3.70 -21.07 -4.65
C GLY A 314 -4.21 -22.40 -4.10
N THR A 315 -4.94 -22.41 -2.99
CA THR A 315 -5.64 -23.61 -2.47
C THR A 315 -7.10 -23.64 -2.93
N PRO A 316 -7.76 -24.82 -2.97
CA PRO A 316 -9.16 -24.91 -3.34
C PRO A 316 -10.06 -24.03 -2.45
N LEU A 317 -10.89 -23.21 -3.09
CA LEU A 317 -11.80 -22.29 -2.43
C LEU A 317 -13.09 -23.03 -2.00
N PRO A 318 -13.64 -22.75 -0.80
CA PRO A 318 -14.99 -23.18 -0.45
C PRO A 318 -16.03 -22.42 -1.29
N ALA A 319 -17.30 -22.82 -1.19
CA ALA A 319 -18.38 -22.09 -1.86
C ALA A 319 -18.53 -20.65 -1.32
N PHE A 320 -18.80 -19.72 -2.23
CA PHE A 320 -19.12 -18.32 -1.96
C PHE A 320 -20.13 -17.82 -3.00
N ASP A 321 -20.80 -16.71 -2.70
CA ASP A 321 -21.92 -16.16 -3.48
C ASP A 321 -21.48 -14.97 -4.36
N CYS A 322 -20.51 -14.18 -3.91
CA CYS A 322 -19.94 -13.06 -4.65
C CYS A 322 -18.48 -12.82 -4.24
N HIS A 323 -17.76 -11.98 -4.96
CA HIS A 323 -16.35 -11.70 -4.66
C HIS A 323 -15.95 -10.25 -4.92
N LEU A 324 -14.83 -9.81 -4.34
CA LEU A 324 -14.24 -8.50 -4.62
C LEU A 324 -12.74 -8.47 -4.26
N SER A 325 -11.94 -7.72 -5.00
CA SER A 325 -10.57 -7.39 -4.60
C SER A 325 -10.59 -6.45 -3.39
N LEU A 326 -9.66 -6.64 -2.44
CA LEU A 326 -9.49 -5.72 -1.31
C LEU A 326 -9.36 -4.25 -1.76
N MET A 327 -8.66 -3.98 -2.86
CA MET A 327 -8.42 -2.62 -3.35
C MET A 327 -9.61 -2.02 -4.12
N SER A 328 -10.67 -2.80 -4.37
CA SER A 328 -11.94 -2.32 -4.95
C SER A 328 -12.99 -1.99 -3.89
N LEU A 329 -12.77 -2.39 -2.62
CA LEU A 329 -13.68 -2.06 -1.50
C LEU A 329 -13.91 -0.55 -1.33
N PRO A 330 -12.89 0.33 -1.43
CA PRO A 330 -13.11 1.77 -1.28
C PRO A 330 -14.07 2.35 -2.32
N ARG A 331 -14.05 1.83 -3.56
CA ARG A 331 -14.98 2.23 -4.61
C ARG A 331 -16.42 1.87 -4.22
N VAL A 332 -16.62 0.60 -3.90
CA VAL A 332 -17.94 0.02 -3.63
C VAL A 332 -18.58 0.61 -2.37
N LEU A 333 -17.77 0.93 -1.36
CA LEU A 333 -18.22 1.51 -0.10
C LEU A 333 -18.22 3.05 -0.10
N GLY A 334 -17.92 3.69 -1.23
CA GLY A 334 -17.97 5.15 -1.37
C GLY A 334 -16.97 5.89 -0.47
N THR A 335 -15.76 5.36 -0.31
CA THR A 335 -14.74 5.97 0.54
C THR A 335 -14.32 7.34 0.00
N THR A 336 -14.34 8.32 0.89
CA THR A 336 -13.80 9.68 0.73
C THR A 336 -12.75 9.92 1.82
N PRO A 337 -11.92 10.97 1.73
CA PRO A 337 -10.98 11.29 2.81
C PRO A 337 -11.63 11.42 4.20
N ALA A 338 -12.91 11.81 4.26
CA ALA A 338 -13.67 11.92 5.50
C ALA A 338 -14.27 10.60 6.01
N THR A 339 -14.42 9.60 5.13
CA THR A 339 -15.08 8.32 5.44
C THR A 339 -14.13 7.12 5.43
N ILE A 340 -12.82 7.34 5.33
CA ILE A 340 -11.82 6.29 5.52
C ILE A 340 -12.09 5.58 6.86
N PRO A 341 -12.17 4.24 6.89
CA PRO A 341 -12.32 3.50 8.15
C PRO A 341 -11.04 3.64 8.98
N GLY A 342 -11.00 4.66 9.84
CA GLY A 342 -9.83 5.12 10.59
C GLY A 342 -9.69 4.53 12.00
N ASN A 343 -10.54 3.56 12.36
CA ASN A 343 -10.46 2.88 13.66
C ASN A 343 -9.18 2.04 13.72
N VAL A 344 -8.19 2.50 14.49
CA VAL A 344 -6.95 1.78 14.78
C VAL A 344 -6.86 1.48 16.29
N PRO A 345 -6.31 0.34 16.70
CA PRO A 345 -5.79 -0.74 15.86
C PRO A 345 -6.90 -1.61 15.24
N TYR A 346 -6.62 -2.17 14.05
CA TYR A 346 -7.42 -3.24 13.43
C TYR A 346 -6.59 -4.50 13.15
N LEU A 347 -5.30 -4.48 13.49
CA LEU A 347 -4.44 -5.64 13.58
C LEU A 347 -3.82 -5.67 14.98
N PHE A 348 -3.56 -6.85 15.51
CA PHE A 348 -3.04 -7.02 16.86
C PHE A 348 -1.83 -7.96 16.85
N ALA A 349 -0.83 -7.64 17.67
CA ALA A 349 0.32 -8.52 17.89
C ALA A 349 -0.01 -9.56 18.97
N ASP A 350 0.61 -10.72 18.87
CA ASP A 350 0.46 -11.79 19.86
C ASP A 350 0.99 -11.35 21.24
N PRO A 351 0.20 -11.43 22.33
CA PRO A 351 0.62 -10.99 23.66
C PRO A 351 1.86 -11.72 24.20
N GLY A 352 2.03 -13.00 23.87
CA GLY A 352 3.19 -13.80 24.28
C GLY A 352 4.46 -13.31 23.58
N LEU A 353 4.39 -13.06 22.27
CA LEU A 353 5.50 -12.46 21.52
C LEU A 353 5.83 -11.05 22.01
N ILE A 354 4.82 -10.23 22.36
CA ILE A 354 5.08 -8.90 22.95
C ILE A 354 5.90 -9.04 24.24
N ALA A 355 5.53 -9.96 25.14
CA ALA A 355 6.25 -10.19 26.39
C ALA A 355 7.67 -10.72 26.17
N TYR A 356 7.84 -11.64 25.21
CA TYR A 356 9.16 -12.14 24.81
C TYR A 356 10.06 -11.00 24.32
N TRP A 357 9.59 -10.21 23.35
CA TRP A 357 10.36 -9.11 22.79
C TRP A 357 10.57 -7.97 23.78
N GLN A 358 9.67 -7.78 24.75
CA GLN A 358 9.89 -6.83 25.84
C GLN A 358 11.14 -7.19 26.65
N GLN A 359 11.38 -8.48 26.92
CA GLN A 359 12.56 -8.96 27.63
C GLN A 359 13.83 -8.80 26.78
N GLU A 360 13.74 -9.15 25.49
CA GLU A 360 14.87 -9.07 24.55
C GLU A 360 15.34 -7.64 24.29
N LEU A 361 14.42 -6.68 24.20
CA LEU A 361 14.75 -5.28 23.91
C LEU A 361 15.31 -4.52 25.13
N GLY A 362 15.25 -5.12 26.32
CA GLY A 362 15.85 -4.58 27.53
C GLY A 362 15.21 -3.28 28.04
N ASP A 363 16.00 -2.55 28.82
CA ASP A 363 15.55 -1.59 29.83
C ASP A 363 14.66 -0.44 29.31
N ARG A 364 13.79 0.12 30.18
CA ARG A 364 12.76 1.11 29.81
C ARG A 364 13.27 2.56 29.70
N ASN A 365 14.56 2.78 29.95
CA ASN A 365 15.15 4.12 30.05
C ASN A 365 15.62 4.71 28.72
N THR A 366 15.74 3.89 27.65
CA THR A 366 16.04 4.37 26.29
C THR A 366 14.76 4.61 25.49
N PHE A 367 14.79 5.57 24.57
CA PHE A 367 13.73 5.81 23.61
C PHE A 367 13.99 4.93 22.37
N LYS A 368 13.17 3.90 22.19
CA LYS A 368 13.43 2.83 21.22
C LYS A 368 12.79 3.16 19.87
N VAL A 369 13.61 3.27 18.83
CA VAL A 369 13.16 3.60 17.46
C VAL A 369 13.39 2.42 16.53
N GLY A 370 12.33 1.85 15.98
CA GLY A 370 12.43 0.84 14.93
C GLY A 370 12.64 1.47 13.57
N ILE A 371 13.55 0.93 12.76
CA ILE A 371 13.91 1.51 11.46
C ILE A 371 13.76 0.51 10.30
N VAL A 372 13.21 0.99 9.19
CA VAL A 372 13.15 0.29 7.89
C VAL A 372 13.46 1.33 6.80
N TRP A 373 14.49 1.12 6.00
CA TRP A 373 15.01 2.15 5.09
C TRP A 373 14.90 1.79 3.61
N GLN A 374 14.69 0.52 3.29
CA GLN A 374 14.66 0.05 1.92
C GLN A 374 13.50 -0.91 1.65
N GLY A 375 12.80 -0.69 0.54
CA GLY A 375 11.80 -1.59 0.03
C GLY A 375 12.38 -2.66 -0.91
N ASN A 376 11.54 -3.14 -1.84
CA ASN A 376 11.95 -4.12 -2.83
C ASN A 376 12.59 -3.40 -4.04
N PRO A 377 13.89 -3.58 -4.33
CA PRO A 377 14.57 -2.91 -5.45
C PRO A 377 14.03 -3.33 -6.83
N LYS A 378 13.30 -4.45 -6.92
CA LYS A 378 12.61 -4.86 -8.16
C LYS A 378 11.34 -4.05 -8.43
N PHE A 379 10.84 -3.31 -7.45
CA PHE A 379 9.72 -2.40 -7.65
C PHE A 379 10.23 -1.11 -8.32
N PRO A 380 9.73 -0.71 -9.50
CA PRO A 380 10.32 0.38 -10.28
C PRO A 380 10.44 1.73 -9.55
N ALA A 381 9.53 2.04 -8.62
CA ALA A 381 9.56 3.29 -7.86
C ALA A 381 10.37 3.19 -6.55
N ASP A 382 11.01 2.04 -6.26
CA ASP A 382 11.76 1.85 -5.02
C ASP A 382 12.93 2.82 -4.87
N GLN A 383 13.61 3.12 -5.98
CA GLN A 383 14.71 4.08 -6.05
C GLN A 383 14.34 5.49 -5.55
N TYR A 384 13.05 5.85 -5.58
CA TYR A 384 12.60 7.18 -5.16
C TYR A 384 12.13 7.21 -3.70
N ARG A 385 11.68 6.08 -3.15
CA ARG A 385 11.12 5.99 -1.78
C ARG A 385 12.10 5.43 -0.75
N SER A 386 13.06 4.61 -1.17
CA SER A 386 14.11 4.07 -0.31
C SER A 386 15.19 5.14 -0.06
N PHE A 387 15.83 5.08 1.11
CA PHE A 387 16.90 6.00 1.48
C PHE A 387 18.12 5.25 2.04
N PRO A 388 19.34 5.80 1.91
CA PRO A 388 20.53 5.20 2.52
C PRO A 388 20.41 5.18 4.04
N LEU A 389 20.77 4.05 4.68
CA LEU A 389 20.74 3.89 6.14
C LEU A 389 21.54 4.99 6.86
N ALA A 390 22.66 5.44 6.28
CA ALA A 390 23.48 6.53 6.83
C ALA A 390 22.70 7.83 7.09
N ARG A 391 21.56 8.05 6.41
CA ARG A 391 20.72 9.22 6.64
C ARG A 391 20.03 9.23 8.00
N LEU A 392 19.99 8.11 8.71
CA LEU A 392 19.47 8.03 10.08
C LEU A 392 20.47 8.47 11.16
N ALA A 393 21.72 8.83 10.79
CA ALA A 393 22.73 9.29 11.75
C ALA A 393 22.25 10.44 12.66
N PRO A 394 21.56 11.49 12.16
CA PRO A 394 21.06 12.56 13.02
C PRO A 394 20.09 12.09 14.10
N LEU A 395 19.28 11.06 13.83
CA LEU A 395 18.37 10.46 14.82
C LEU A 395 19.15 9.64 15.85
N ALA A 396 20.13 8.86 15.41
CA ALA A 396 20.98 8.06 16.30
C ALA A 396 21.80 8.92 17.28
N GLN A 397 22.12 10.16 16.89
CA GLN A 397 22.87 11.12 17.72
C GLN A 397 22.00 11.83 18.76
N VAL A 398 20.68 11.70 18.72
CA VAL A 398 19.81 12.29 19.74
C VAL A 398 19.99 11.54 21.08
N PRO A 399 20.26 12.23 22.20
CA PRO A 399 20.48 11.57 23.48
C PRO A 399 19.31 10.65 23.88
N GLN A 400 19.64 9.49 24.47
CA GLN A 400 18.70 8.44 24.90
C GLN A 400 17.99 7.67 23.78
N VAL A 401 18.21 8.01 22.50
CA VAL A 401 17.66 7.27 21.37
C VAL A 401 18.50 6.02 21.09
N GLN A 402 17.82 4.91 20.81
CA GLN A 402 18.44 3.68 20.36
C GLN A 402 17.70 3.16 19.13
N LEU A 403 18.44 2.86 18.05
CA LEU A 403 17.88 2.37 16.81
C LEU A 403 17.85 0.84 16.78
N PHE A 404 16.72 0.28 16.35
CA PHE A 404 16.48 -1.15 16.20
C PHE A 404 16.11 -1.46 14.74
N SER A 405 16.90 -2.29 14.07
CA SER A 405 16.63 -2.68 12.69
C SER A 405 15.41 -3.59 12.62
N LEU A 406 14.38 -3.17 11.86
CA LEU A 406 13.26 -4.01 11.44
C LEU A 406 13.39 -4.42 9.96
N GLN A 407 14.48 -4.02 9.30
CA GLN A 407 14.75 -4.26 7.89
C GLN A 407 14.93 -5.74 7.60
N LYS A 408 14.41 -6.19 6.46
CA LYS A 408 14.56 -7.56 5.97
C LYS A 408 14.93 -7.57 4.50
N GLY A 409 15.79 -8.50 4.13
CA GLY A 409 16.22 -8.67 2.75
C GLY A 409 17.09 -7.51 2.26
N PRO A 410 16.80 -6.91 1.09
CA PRO A 410 17.60 -5.81 0.54
C PRO A 410 17.78 -4.65 1.53
N GLY A 411 18.98 -4.08 1.56
CA GLY A 411 19.35 -2.97 2.42
C GLY A 411 20.05 -3.38 3.70
N VAL A 412 19.87 -4.63 4.18
CA VAL A 412 20.56 -5.14 5.39
C VAL A 412 22.08 -5.04 5.26
N GLU A 413 22.62 -5.21 4.05
CA GLU A 413 24.03 -5.06 3.74
C GLU A 413 24.60 -3.66 4.09
N GLN A 414 23.75 -2.63 4.16
CA GLN A 414 24.17 -1.27 4.53
C GLN A 414 24.56 -1.14 6.01
N MET A 415 24.14 -2.06 6.88
CA MET A 415 24.44 -2.00 8.31
C MET A 415 25.95 -2.09 8.58
N ALA A 416 26.66 -2.93 7.82
CA ALA A 416 28.11 -3.04 7.93
C ALA A 416 28.82 -1.72 7.56
N ALA A 417 28.28 -0.97 6.61
CA ALA A 417 28.87 0.28 6.14
C ALA A 417 28.69 1.47 7.11
N VAL A 418 27.76 1.38 8.06
CA VAL A 418 27.47 2.44 9.04
C VAL A 418 27.88 2.09 10.47
N ALA A 419 28.40 0.88 10.71
CA ALA A 419 28.73 0.38 12.03
C ALA A 419 29.68 1.30 12.82
N ASP A 420 30.63 1.94 12.13
CA ASP A 420 31.57 2.90 12.72
C ASP A 420 31.00 4.33 12.88
N GLN A 421 29.81 4.60 12.32
CA GLN A 421 29.17 5.92 12.35
C GLN A 421 28.18 6.05 13.50
N PHE A 422 27.33 5.03 13.71
CA PHE A 422 26.37 4.98 14.82
C PHE A 422 25.86 3.55 15.07
N PRO A 423 25.51 3.21 16.33
CA PRO A 423 25.04 1.87 16.65
C PRO A 423 23.61 1.63 16.16
N VAL A 424 23.37 0.45 15.58
CA VAL A 424 22.04 -0.08 15.28
C VAL A 424 21.93 -1.49 15.85
N VAL A 425 20.91 -1.75 16.65
CA VAL A 425 20.63 -3.10 17.15
C VAL A 425 20.00 -3.92 16.03
N ASP A 426 20.70 -4.95 15.57
CA ASP A 426 20.16 -5.85 14.55
C ASP A 426 19.20 -6.88 15.17
N LEU A 427 17.91 -6.71 14.89
CA LEU A 427 16.91 -7.74 15.18
C LEU A 427 16.67 -8.64 13.95
N GLY A 428 17.05 -8.18 12.76
CA GLY A 428 16.50 -8.57 11.47
C GLY A 428 16.47 -10.06 11.25
N GLY A 429 17.63 -10.72 11.32
CA GLY A 429 17.75 -12.16 11.11
C GLY A 429 16.82 -12.98 12.01
N ARG A 430 16.48 -12.50 13.21
CA ARG A 430 15.66 -13.21 14.21
C ARG A 430 14.16 -13.02 14.03
N LEU A 431 13.72 -12.02 13.27
CA LEU A 431 12.30 -11.68 13.13
C LEU A 431 11.61 -12.58 12.10
N ASP A 432 10.47 -13.16 12.47
CA ASP A 432 9.55 -13.93 11.61
C ASP A 432 10.17 -15.20 11.00
N GLN A 433 11.23 -15.75 11.60
CA GLN A 433 11.87 -16.99 11.10
C GLN A 433 10.94 -18.20 11.19
N ASN A 434 10.21 -18.32 12.31
CA ASN A 434 9.45 -19.53 12.66
C ASN A 434 7.97 -19.25 12.99
N THR A 435 7.56 -17.99 13.00
CA THR A 435 6.26 -17.53 13.50
C THR A 435 5.28 -17.19 12.37
N GLY A 436 5.77 -16.96 11.15
CA GLY A 436 4.99 -16.44 10.02
C GLY A 436 5.27 -14.96 9.79
N ALA A 437 4.95 -14.45 8.59
CA ALA A 437 5.33 -13.10 8.20
C ALA A 437 4.68 -12.05 9.11
N PHE A 438 5.49 -11.11 9.58
CA PHE A 438 5.14 -9.95 10.40
C PHE A 438 4.69 -10.21 11.85
N LEU A 439 4.72 -11.44 12.38
CA LEU A 439 4.33 -11.68 13.78
C LEU A 439 5.32 -11.12 14.80
N ASP A 440 6.60 -11.46 14.70
CA ASP A 440 7.65 -10.89 15.54
C ASP A 440 7.80 -9.40 15.25
N THR A 441 7.72 -9.02 13.97
CA THR A 441 7.79 -7.60 13.57
C THR A 441 6.70 -6.78 14.27
N ALA A 442 5.45 -7.26 14.30
CA ALA A 442 4.35 -6.59 14.98
C ALA A 442 4.56 -6.52 16.51
N ALA A 443 5.03 -7.62 17.12
CA ALA A 443 5.31 -7.70 18.55
C ALA A 443 6.45 -6.75 18.97
N VAL A 444 7.51 -6.67 18.18
CA VAL A 444 8.59 -5.69 18.38
C VAL A 444 8.04 -4.27 18.27
N MET A 445 7.25 -3.96 17.24
CA MET A 445 6.64 -2.62 17.08
C MET A 445 5.82 -2.18 18.30
N LYS A 446 5.13 -3.09 18.99
CA LYS A 446 4.42 -2.77 20.24
C LYS A 446 5.33 -2.43 21.42
N ASN A 447 6.59 -2.84 21.38
CA ASN A 447 7.61 -2.53 22.39
C ASN A 447 8.47 -1.31 22.05
N LEU A 448 8.32 -0.74 20.85
CA LEU A 448 9.02 0.47 20.42
C LEU A 448 8.27 1.73 20.85
N ASP A 449 8.98 2.86 20.88
CA ASP A 449 8.42 4.19 21.10
C ASP A 449 8.03 4.89 19.81
N LEU A 450 8.75 4.60 18.73
CA LEU A 450 8.54 5.16 17.41
C LEU A 450 9.01 4.16 16.35
N VAL A 451 8.35 4.14 15.20
CA VAL A 451 8.84 3.50 13.98
C VAL A 451 9.17 4.58 12.96
N VAL A 452 10.37 4.56 12.39
CA VAL A 452 10.78 5.43 11.27
C VAL A 452 10.96 4.56 10.04
N THR A 453 10.21 4.84 8.98
CA THR A 453 10.22 3.98 7.79
C THR A 453 10.05 4.74 6.48
N CYS A 454 10.51 4.16 5.37
CA CYS A 454 10.09 4.54 4.02
C CYS A 454 8.70 3.94 3.69
N ASP A 455 8.15 4.34 2.54
CA ASP A 455 6.84 3.88 2.07
C ASP A 455 6.80 2.38 1.72
N THR A 456 6.58 1.56 2.74
CA THR A 456 6.63 0.09 2.70
C THR A 456 5.55 -0.54 3.57
N ALA A 457 5.39 -1.87 3.47
CA ALA A 457 4.48 -2.63 4.32
C ALA A 457 4.71 -2.41 5.83
N ALA A 458 5.92 -2.05 6.26
CA ALA A 458 6.21 -1.75 7.66
C ALA A 458 5.47 -0.51 8.17
N GLY A 459 5.34 0.54 7.34
CA GLY A 459 4.55 1.73 7.67
C GLY A 459 3.06 1.40 7.84
N HIS A 460 2.51 0.60 6.92
CA HIS A 460 1.13 0.12 7.00
C HIS A 460 0.87 -0.77 8.22
N LEU A 461 1.79 -1.68 8.54
CA LEU A 461 1.70 -2.54 9.72
C LEU A 461 1.70 -1.72 11.01
N ALA A 462 2.68 -0.83 11.18
CA ALA A 462 2.80 -0.02 12.38
C ALA A 462 1.58 0.91 12.56
N GLY A 463 1.09 1.49 11.47
CA GLY A 463 -0.16 2.25 11.46
C GLY A 463 -1.39 1.41 11.83
N ALA A 464 -1.50 0.18 11.31
CA ALA A 464 -2.59 -0.74 11.63
C ALA A 464 -2.58 -1.22 13.09
N LEU A 465 -1.40 -1.30 13.71
CA LEU A 465 -1.18 -1.63 15.13
C LEU A 465 -1.40 -0.44 16.09
N GLY A 466 -1.63 0.76 15.54
CA GLY A 466 -1.73 2.01 16.31
C GLY A 466 -0.43 2.39 17.01
N VAL A 467 0.73 2.06 16.41
CA VAL A 467 2.05 2.46 16.91
C VAL A 467 2.40 3.84 16.34
N PRO A 468 3.11 4.72 17.07
CA PRO A 468 3.63 5.96 16.50
C PRO A 468 4.57 5.69 15.33
N VAL A 469 4.33 6.33 14.18
CA VAL A 469 5.14 6.15 12.96
C VAL A 469 5.53 7.48 12.36
N TRP A 470 6.79 7.63 11.98
CA TRP A 470 7.24 8.68 11.07
C TRP A 470 7.61 8.06 9.72
N LEU A 471 6.96 8.55 8.67
CA LEU A 471 7.14 8.06 7.32
C LEU A 471 7.99 9.06 6.53
N ALA A 472 9.17 8.65 6.10
CA ALA A 472 9.99 9.38 5.16
C ALA A 472 9.42 9.18 3.74
N LEU A 473 9.06 10.27 3.07
CA LEU A 473 8.40 10.25 1.78
C LEU A 473 9.19 10.95 0.70
N SER A 474 9.15 10.36 -0.50
CA SER A 474 9.68 10.95 -1.71
C SER A 474 8.90 12.22 -2.10
N TYR A 475 9.49 13.02 -2.99
CA TYR A 475 8.92 14.30 -3.42
C TYR A 475 7.47 14.19 -3.90
N ALA A 476 7.18 13.33 -4.88
CA ALA A 476 5.82 13.08 -5.35
C ALA A 476 5.04 12.18 -4.35
N GLY A 477 5.67 11.10 -3.89
CA GLY A 477 5.09 10.10 -3.00
C GLY A 477 3.91 9.33 -3.59
N ASP A 478 3.47 8.30 -2.87
CA ASP A 478 2.28 7.52 -3.23
C ASP A 478 0.98 8.26 -2.85
N TRP A 479 -0.08 7.98 -3.61
CA TRP A 479 -1.40 8.59 -3.47
C TRP A 479 -2.03 8.42 -2.08
N ARG A 480 -1.67 7.36 -1.34
CA ARG A 480 -2.18 7.11 0.02
C ARG A 480 -1.86 8.26 0.97
N TRP A 481 -0.79 9.00 0.69
CA TRP A 481 -0.27 10.05 1.57
C TRP A 481 -0.71 11.46 1.15
N LEU A 482 -1.43 11.60 0.04
CA LEU A 482 -1.82 12.87 -0.59
C LEU A 482 -0.63 13.85 -0.73
N LEU A 483 -0.92 15.13 -0.98
CA LEU A 483 0.07 16.21 -1.04
C LEU A 483 -0.11 17.20 0.11
N ASP A 484 0.97 17.93 0.41
CA ASP A 484 0.97 19.13 1.27
C ASP A 484 0.39 18.95 2.69
N ARG A 485 0.66 17.79 3.29
CA ARG A 485 0.26 17.48 4.65
C ARG A 485 1.31 16.67 5.40
N GLU A 486 1.24 16.74 6.72
CA GLU A 486 2.15 16.03 7.64
C GLU A 486 1.47 14.95 8.47
N ASP A 487 0.15 14.87 8.42
CA ASP A 487 -0.65 13.82 9.03
C ASP A 487 -1.09 12.80 7.98
N SER A 488 -1.52 11.63 8.41
CA SER A 488 -2.05 10.60 7.51
C SER A 488 -3.57 10.52 7.55
N PRO A 489 -4.26 10.52 6.40
CA PRO A 489 -5.69 10.28 6.36
C PRO A 489 -6.05 8.82 6.71
N TRP A 490 -5.07 7.90 6.69
CA TRP A 490 -5.29 6.46 6.94
C TRP A 490 -4.93 6.02 8.35
N TYR A 491 -3.97 6.68 8.99
CA TYR A 491 -3.35 6.25 10.23
C TYR A 491 -3.16 7.44 11.19
N PRO A 492 -4.00 7.57 12.23
CA PRO A 492 -3.92 8.68 13.18
C PRO A 492 -2.58 8.83 13.90
N THR A 493 -1.80 7.75 14.02
CA THR A 493 -0.50 7.73 14.71
C THR A 493 0.68 8.00 13.78
N LEU A 494 0.44 8.23 12.49
CA LEU A 494 1.48 8.39 11.47
C LEU A 494 1.68 9.87 11.11
N ARG A 495 2.94 10.31 11.16
CA ARG A 495 3.38 11.62 10.68
C ARG A 495 4.27 11.50 9.45
N LEU A 496 4.02 12.33 8.45
CA LEU A 496 4.69 12.35 7.16
C LEU A 496 5.83 13.36 7.14
N PHE A 497 6.98 12.96 6.60
CA PHE A 497 8.14 13.82 6.37
C PHE A 497 8.55 13.69 4.91
N ARG A 498 8.17 14.68 4.10
CA ARG A 498 8.31 14.65 2.66
C ARG A 498 9.52 15.45 2.19
N GLN A 499 10.21 14.92 1.19
CA GLN A 499 11.22 15.68 0.45
C GLN A 499 10.65 16.98 -0.13
N SER A 500 11.39 18.08 0.01
CA SER A 500 11.11 19.35 -0.67
C SER A 500 11.51 19.33 -2.14
N ARG A 501 12.52 18.52 -2.49
CA ARG A 501 12.99 18.24 -3.85
C ARG A 501 13.41 16.77 -3.95
N LEU A 502 13.27 16.16 -5.13
CA LEU A 502 13.60 14.76 -5.33
C LEU A 502 15.04 14.46 -4.89
N GLY A 503 15.21 13.44 -4.06
CA GLY A 503 16.51 12.96 -3.56
C GLY A 503 17.04 13.68 -2.32
N ASP A 504 16.39 14.74 -1.84
CA ASP A 504 16.80 15.49 -0.65
C ASP A 504 16.38 14.80 0.65
N TRP A 505 16.99 13.66 0.92
CA TRP A 505 16.81 12.94 2.16
C TRP A 505 17.47 13.65 3.35
N GLU A 506 18.51 14.45 3.13
CA GLU A 506 19.23 15.17 4.20
C GLU A 506 18.30 16.06 5.01
N THR A 507 17.61 16.97 4.32
CA THR A 507 16.66 17.90 4.95
C THR A 507 15.54 17.16 5.68
N VAL A 508 15.10 16.00 5.15
CA VAL A 508 14.07 15.16 5.76
C VAL A 508 14.53 14.63 7.12
N PHE A 509 15.73 14.06 7.19
CA PHE A 509 16.22 13.43 8.43
C PHE A 509 16.74 14.43 9.46
N ASP A 510 17.31 15.57 9.03
CA ASP A 510 17.62 16.68 9.92
C ASP A 510 16.36 17.18 10.62
N ARG A 511 15.29 17.35 9.84
CA ARG A 511 13.99 17.76 10.36
C ARG A 511 13.40 16.71 11.31
N MET A 512 13.47 15.42 10.97
CA MET A 512 13.03 14.36 11.90
C MET A 512 13.81 14.41 13.21
N ALA A 513 15.14 14.59 13.18
CA ALA A 513 15.95 14.68 14.38
C ALA A 513 15.55 15.88 15.28
N GLU A 514 15.27 17.04 14.69
CA GLU A 514 14.76 18.20 15.43
C GLU A 514 13.40 17.94 16.08
N GLU A 515 12.48 17.29 15.36
CA GLU A 515 11.20 16.89 15.93
C GLU A 515 11.35 15.83 17.04
N LEU A 516 12.37 14.97 16.95
CA LEU A 516 12.64 13.95 17.95
C LEU A 516 13.18 14.56 19.24
N LYS A 517 14.07 15.55 19.12
CA LYS A 517 14.54 16.35 20.26
C LYS A 517 13.38 17.05 20.97
N LYS A 518 12.44 17.64 20.22
CA LYS A 518 11.23 18.27 20.79
C LYS A 518 10.32 17.25 21.50
N LEU A 519 10.15 16.07 20.91
CA LEU A 519 9.37 14.99 21.49
C LEU A 519 9.97 14.52 22.83
N LEU A 520 11.30 14.41 22.91
CA LEU A 520 12.00 14.00 24.13
C LEU A 520 12.10 15.11 25.19
N ALA A 521 12.10 16.38 24.78
CA ALA A 521 12.10 17.53 25.68
C ALA A 521 10.73 17.78 26.33
N SER A 522 9.65 17.30 25.71
CA SER A 522 8.31 17.36 26.28
C SER A 522 8.18 16.37 27.45
N PRO A 523 7.43 16.67 28.53
CA PRO A 523 7.18 15.70 29.58
C PRO A 523 6.60 14.45 28.93
N ARG A 524 7.29 13.30 29.07
CA ARG A 524 6.82 12.05 28.48
C ARG A 524 5.36 11.87 28.93
N PRO A 525 4.37 11.80 28.01
CA PRO A 525 3.05 11.40 28.42
C PRO A 525 3.23 10.04 29.11
N VAL A 526 2.82 9.96 30.38
CA VAL A 526 2.81 8.69 31.10
C VAL A 526 2.04 7.74 30.21
N ARG A 527 2.71 6.75 29.61
CA ARG A 527 2.02 5.70 28.85
C ARG A 527 0.97 5.17 29.82
N PRO A 528 -0.33 5.34 29.54
CA PRO A 528 -1.35 4.91 30.47
C PRO A 528 -1.09 3.42 30.69
N ILE A 529 -0.98 3.02 31.95
CA ILE A 529 -1.08 1.61 32.29
C ILE A 529 -2.51 1.25 31.92
N LEU A 530 -2.69 0.65 30.75
CA LEU A 530 -3.97 0.14 30.30
C LEU A 530 -4.27 -1.09 31.16
N VAL A 531 -4.99 -0.87 32.25
CA VAL A 531 -5.55 -1.93 33.07
C VAL A 531 -6.84 -2.35 32.40
N GLU A 532 -6.94 -3.62 32.01
CA GLU A 532 -8.19 -4.19 31.54
C GLU A 532 -9.21 -4.13 32.69
N ILE A 533 -10.39 -3.56 32.42
CA ILE A 533 -11.47 -3.45 33.41
C ILE A 533 -12.65 -4.33 32.99
N SER A 534 -13.35 -4.90 33.96
CA SER A 534 -14.54 -5.69 33.70
C SER A 534 -15.69 -4.80 33.16
N PRO A 535 -16.61 -5.32 32.33
CA PRO A 535 -17.81 -4.59 31.92
C PRO A 535 -18.64 -4.06 33.10
N GLY A 536 -18.73 -4.83 34.19
CA GLY A 536 -19.38 -4.44 35.43
C GLY A 536 -18.74 -3.21 36.07
N GLU A 537 -17.41 -3.15 36.12
CA GLU A 537 -16.67 -1.99 36.64
C GLU A 537 -16.84 -0.75 35.76
N LEU A 538 -16.84 -0.92 34.43
CA LEU A 538 -17.10 0.18 33.49
C LEU A 538 -18.50 0.78 33.71
N ILE A 539 -19.52 -0.07 33.78
CA ILE A 539 -20.91 0.37 33.97
C ILE A 539 -21.10 1.00 35.35
N ASP A 540 -20.52 0.42 36.39
CA ASP A 540 -20.54 0.97 37.74
C ASP A 540 -19.99 2.40 37.78
N LYS A 541 -18.82 2.62 37.16
CA LYS A 541 -18.20 3.94 37.08
C LYS A 541 -19.07 4.94 36.32
N ILE A 542 -19.73 4.51 35.25
CA ILE A 542 -20.69 5.35 34.50
C ILE A 542 -21.85 5.75 35.41
N THR A 543 -22.51 4.81 36.09
CA THR A 543 -23.66 5.12 36.96
C THR A 543 -23.30 6.10 38.09
N ILE A 544 -22.08 5.99 38.65
CA ILE A 544 -21.60 6.94 39.66
C ILE A 544 -21.41 8.34 39.09
N LEU A 545 -20.86 8.44 37.88
CA LEU A 545 -20.67 9.73 37.21
C LEU A 545 -21.99 10.35 36.78
N GLU A 546 -22.99 9.55 36.40
CA GLU A 546 -24.36 10.00 36.15
C GLU A 546 -24.95 10.64 37.42
N ILE A 547 -24.93 9.93 38.55
CA ILE A 547 -25.40 10.44 39.85
C ILE A 547 -24.65 11.72 40.25
N LYS A 548 -23.32 11.74 40.10
CA LYS A 548 -22.51 12.94 40.36
C LYS A 548 -22.93 14.10 39.47
N SER A 549 -23.21 13.85 38.19
CA SER A 549 -23.60 14.89 37.25
C SER A 549 -24.98 15.50 37.56
N GLU A 550 -25.85 14.74 38.22
CA GLU A 550 -27.20 15.15 38.64
C GLU A 550 -27.18 15.88 39.99
N ARG A 551 -26.33 15.45 40.93
CA ARG A 551 -26.35 15.91 42.33
C ARG A 551 -25.30 16.96 42.68
N MET A 552 -24.24 17.11 41.89
CA MET A 552 -23.17 18.09 42.18
C MET A 552 -23.53 19.50 41.70
N THR A 553 -23.23 20.51 42.52
CA THR A 553 -23.49 21.93 42.23
C THR A 553 -22.26 22.75 41.84
N ASP A 554 -21.05 22.21 42.07
CA ASP A 554 -19.78 22.87 41.76
C ASP A 554 -19.46 22.78 40.25
N ALA A 555 -19.47 23.92 39.57
CA ALA A 555 -19.38 24.00 38.11
C ALA A 555 -18.07 23.45 37.53
N ASP A 556 -16.93 23.69 38.20
CA ASP A 556 -15.63 23.23 37.73
C ASP A 556 -15.50 21.71 37.87
N LYS A 557 -15.94 21.15 38.99
CA LYS A 557 -15.98 19.70 39.18
C LYS A 557 -16.97 19.02 38.23
N LEU A 558 -18.12 19.66 37.99
CA LEU A 558 -19.15 19.13 37.09
C LEU A 558 -18.65 19.04 35.64
N ARG A 559 -17.80 19.99 35.21
CA ARG A 559 -17.16 19.93 33.88
C ARG A 559 -16.32 18.67 33.72
N HIS A 560 -15.49 18.34 34.72
CA HIS A 560 -14.66 17.13 34.68
C HIS A 560 -15.49 15.85 34.70
N VAL A 561 -16.53 15.80 35.55
CA VAL A 561 -17.47 14.67 35.61
C VAL A 561 -18.14 14.43 34.27
N ARG A 562 -18.65 15.48 33.60
CA ARG A 562 -19.31 15.36 32.29
C ARG A 562 -18.37 14.91 31.19
N LEU A 563 -17.12 15.39 31.19
CA LEU A 563 -16.10 14.95 30.23
C LEU A 563 -15.77 13.47 30.40
N GLU A 564 -15.55 13.02 31.63
CA GLU A 564 -15.26 11.61 31.92
C GLU A 564 -16.48 10.71 31.61
N LEU A 565 -17.68 11.14 31.99
CA LEU A 565 -18.93 10.44 31.70
C LEU A 565 -19.13 10.25 30.20
N ALA A 566 -18.94 11.31 29.40
CA ALA A 566 -19.06 11.24 27.94
C ALA A 566 -18.06 10.25 27.34
N ALA A 567 -16.81 10.26 27.81
CA ALA A 567 -15.76 9.35 27.34
C ALA A 567 -16.07 7.88 27.66
N LEU A 568 -16.46 7.59 28.90
CA LEU A 568 -16.79 6.21 29.32
C LEU A 568 -18.09 5.71 28.68
N THR A 569 -19.09 6.57 28.49
CA THR A 569 -20.33 6.23 27.78
C THR A 569 -20.05 5.90 26.32
N ALA A 570 -19.20 6.68 25.65
CA ALA A 570 -18.77 6.39 24.28
C ALA A 570 -17.97 5.08 24.20
N ALA A 571 -17.11 4.79 25.18
CA ALA A 571 -16.39 3.52 25.25
C ALA A 571 -17.34 2.32 25.45
N ARG A 572 -18.31 2.44 26.37
CA ARG A 572 -19.36 1.44 26.60
C ARG A 572 -20.12 1.14 25.30
N ASP A 573 -20.58 2.18 24.62
CA ASP A 573 -21.41 2.04 23.40
C ASP A 573 -20.65 1.43 22.21
N ARG A 574 -19.32 1.51 22.21
CA ARG A 574 -18.47 0.85 21.20
C ARG A 574 -18.24 -0.64 21.48
N VAL A 575 -18.21 -1.03 22.75
CA VAL A 575 -17.71 -2.35 23.17
C VAL A 575 -18.83 -3.27 23.66
N LEU A 576 -19.90 -2.72 24.24
CA LEU A 576 -20.97 -3.50 24.84
C LEU A 576 -22.25 -3.42 24.00
N ALA A 577 -22.81 -4.58 23.66
CA ALA A 577 -24.12 -4.66 23.01
C ALA A 577 -25.24 -4.25 23.97
N ARG A 578 -26.24 -3.52 23.47
CA ARG A 578 -27.42 -3.14 24.24
C ARG A 578 -28.38 -4.34 24.34
N SER A 579 -28.89 -4.61 25.54
CA SER A 579 -29.97 -5.59 25.78
C SER A 579 -30.88 -5.11 26.92
N GLU A 580 -32.14 -5.55 26.91
CA GLU A 580 -33.10 -5.21 27.98
C GLU A 580 -32.62 -5.69 29.35
N GLU A 581 -32.02 -6.88 29.39
CA GLU A 581 -31.46 -7.46 30.62
C GLU A 581 -30.28 -6.62 31.16
N LEU A 582 -29.38 -6.15 30.27
CA LEU A 582 -28.28 -5.30 30.68
C LEU A 582 -28.77 -3.94 31.21
N GLN A 583 -29.80 -3.36 30.59
CA GLN A 583 -30.42 -2.13 31.07
C GLN A 583 -31.03 -2.30 32.46
N ARG A 584 -31.72 -3.42 32.70
CA ARG A 584 -32.27 -3.76 34.02
C ARG A 584 -31.17 -3.87 35.08
N LEU A 585 -30.11 -4.63 34.81
CA LEU A 585 -28.99 -4.79 35.74
C LEU A 585 -28.25 -3.46 36.00
N THR A 586 -28.13 -2.62 34.98
CA THR A 586 -27.54 -1.28 35.10
C THR A 586 -28.38 -0.38 36.02
N ALA A 587 -29.72 -0.44 35.91
CA ALA A 587 -30.62 0.31 36.76
C ALA A 587 -30.54 -0.13 38.24
N GLU A 588 -30.48 -1.44 38.50
CA GLU A 588 -30.29 -1.98 39.85
C GLU A 588 -28.96 -1.56 40.48
N LEU A 589 -27.87 -1.60 39.69
CA LEU A 589 -26.56 -1.13 40.12
C LEU A 589 -26.57 0.37 40.46
N ARG A 590 -27.19 1.19 39.59
CA ARG A 590 -27.38 2.63 39.84
C ARG A 590 -28.16 2.87 41.14
N ALA A 591 -29.25 2.14 41.38
CA ALA A 591 -30.05 2.29 42.58
C ALA A 591 -29.25 2.02 43.88
N VAL A 592 -28.31 1.05 43.85
CA VAL A 592 -27.38 0.83 44.97
C VAL A 592 -26.40 1.99 45.13
N ASN A 593 -25.87 2.53 44.02
CA ASN A 593 -24.97 3.69 44.05
C ASN A 593 -25.66 4.96 44.58
N GLU A 594 -26.94 5.16 44.28
CA GLU A 594 -27.74 6.26 44.84
C GLU A 594 -27.90 6.12 46.36
N LYS A 595 -28.20 4.92 46.86
CA LYS A 595 -28.27 4.64 48.30
C LYS A 595 -26.93 4.89 48.99
N LEU A 596 -25.82 4.45 48.38
CA LEU A 596 -24.47 4.71 48.92
C LEU A 596 -24.19 6.21 49.01
N TRP A 597 -24.59 6.99 48.01
CA TRP A 597 -24.46 8.45 48.04
C TRP A 597 -25.23 9.05 49.23
N ASP A 598 -26.49 8.65 49.42
CA ASP A 598 -27.33 9.15 50.52
C ASP A 598 -26.73 8.80 51.90
N ILE A 599 -26.20 7.59 52.05
CA ILE A 599 -25.51 7.14 53.28
C ILE A 599 -24.26 7.99 53.52
N GLU A 600 -23.43 8.21 52.50
CA GLU A 600 -22.24 9.06 52.63
C GLU A 600 -22.57 10.50 53.01
N ASP A 601 -23.63 11.08 52.45
CA ASP A 601 -24.06 12.43 52.80
C ASP A 601 -24.59 12.51 54.24
N ALA A 602 -25.28 11.48 54.72
CA ALA A 602 -25.68 11.36 56.13
C ALA A 602 -24.46 11.23 57.06
N ILE A 603 -23.45 10.43 56.68
CA ILE A 603 -22.18 10.32 57.42
C ILE A 603 -21.47 11.67 57.49
N ARG A 604 -21.33 12.38 56.36
CA ARG A 604 -20.73 13.73 56.33
C ARG A 604 -21.51 14.72 57.21
N ALA A 605 -22.84 14.57 57.32
CA ALA A 605 -23.65 15.39 58.20
C ALA A 605 -23.38 15.12 59.68
N CYS A 606 -23.21 13.85 60.08
CA CYS A 606 -22.75 13.45 61.40
C CYS A 606 -21.35 14.01 61.70
N GLU A 607 -20.40 13.88 60.78
CA GLU A 607 -19.02 14.39 60.92
C GLU A 607 -18.99 15.91 61.14
N ARG A 608 -19.78 16.68 60.36
CA ARG A 608 -19.90 18.14 60.53
C ARG A 608 -20.43 18.54 61.91
N ARG A 609 -21.24 17.67 62.54
CA ARG A 609 -21.80 17.87 63.88
C ARG A 609 -20.93 17.23 64.97
N GLN A 610 -19.86 16.54 64.60
CA GLN A 610 -19.03 15.71 65.49
C GLN A 610 -19.86 14.66 66.27
N ASP A 611 -20.94 14.15 65.68
CA ASP A 611 -21.81 13.14 66.27
C ASP A 611 -21.44 11.74 65.77
N PHE A 612 -20.67 11.02 66.59
CA PHE A 612 -20.17 9.67 66.29
C PHE A 612 -20.91 8.57 67.09
N GLY A 613 -22.18 8.82 67.43
CA GLY A 613 -23.00 7.91 68.22
C GLY A 613 -23.49 6.65 67.48
N PRO A 614 -24.50 5.95 68.04
CA PRO A 614 -25.06 4.72 67.45
C PRO A 614 -25.54 4.89 66.01
N HIS A 615 -26.13 6.05 65.67
CA HIS A 615 -26.59 6.34 64.31
C HIS A 615 -25.44 6.40 63.30
N PHE A 616 -24.34 7.08 63.64
CA PHE A 616 -23.12 7.10 62.81
C PHE A 616 -22.57 5.68 62.60
N THR A 617 -22.55 4.88 63.67
CA THR A 617 -22.07 3.48 63.61
C THR A 617 -22.95 2.62 62.69
N GLU A 618 -24.26 2.82 62.72
CA GLU A 618 -25.21 2.14 61.83
C GLU A 618 -25.03 2.55 60.37
N LEU A 619 -24.87 3.86 60.10
CA LEU A 619 -24.57 4.37 58.77
C LEU A 619 -23.26 3.78 58.23
N ALA A 620 -22.19 3.80 59.04
CA ALA A 620 -20.90 3.22 58.66
C ALA A 620 -21.01 1.72 58.34
N ARG A 621 -21.76 0.93 59.13
CA ARG A 621 -22.05 -0.48 58.82
C ARG A 621 -22.86 -0.66 57.55
N SER A 622 -23.80 0.24 57.27
CA SER A 622 -24.63 0.18 56.07
C SER A 622 -23.83 0.40 54.78
N VAL A 623 -22.70 1.13 54.82
CA VAL A 623 -21.78 1.28 53.68
C VAL A 623 -21.25 -0.08 53.23
N TYR A 624 -20.82 -0.94 54.17
CA TYR A 624 -20.33 -2.28 53.84
C TYR A 624 -21.39 -3.13 53.15
N ARG A 625 -22.60 -3.20 53.73
CA ARG A 625 -23.71 -3.98 53.15
C ARG A 625 -24.09 -3.53 51.75
N ASN A 626 -24.10 -2.23 51.48
CA ASN A 626 -24.43 -1.72 50.14
C ASN A 626 -23.26 -1.91 49.16
N ASN A 627 -22.01 -1.84 49.62
CA ASN A 627 -20.86 -2.19 48.77
C ASN A 627 -20.84 -3.67 48.37
N ASP A 628 -21.31 -4.58 49.24
CA ASP A 628 -21.49 -5.99 48.90
C ASP A 628 -22.58 -6.19 47.84
N GLN A 629 -23.70 -5.47 47.96
CA GLN A 629 -24.75 -5.47 46.94
C GLN A 629 -24.25 -4.91 45.60
N ARG A 630 -23.50 -3.80 45.63
CA ARG A 630 -22.87 -3.20 44.45
C ARG A 630 -21.94 -4.20 43.75
N ALA A 631 -21.11 -4.91 44.50
CA ALA A 631 -20.23 -5.94 43.97
C ALA A 631 -21.02 -7.12 43.36
N ALA A 632 -22.11 -7.56 43.99
CA ALA A 632 -22.96 -8.63 43.47
C ALA A 632 -23.61 -8.25 42.12
N TRP A 633 -24.05 -6.99 41.96
CA TRP A 633 -24.60 -6.51 40.69
C TRP A 633 -23.55 -6.42 39.59
N LYS A 634 -22.35 -5.93 39.88
CA LYS A 634 -21.24 -5.95 38.92
C LYS A 634 -20.91 -7.36 38.44
N ARG A 635 -20.91 -8.34 39.36
CA ARG A 635 -20.71 -9.75 39.00
C ARG A 635 -21.77 -10.27 38.03
N ARG A 636 -23.04 -10.00 38.30
CA ARG A 636 -24.14 -10.39 37.39
C ARG A 636 -24.01 -9.78 35.99
N ILE A 637 -23.56 -8.52 35.91
CA ILE A 637 -23.28 -7.86 34.62
C ILE A 637 -22.11 -8.56 33.91
N ASN A 638 -21.05 -8.89 34.63
CA ASN A 638 -19.90 -9.61 34.09
C ASN A 638 -20.28 -11.00 33.56
N ASP A 639 -21.11 -11.73 34.30
CA ASP A 639 -21.61 -13.05 33.91
C ASP A 639 -22.48 -12.96 32.64
N LEU A 640 -23.39 -11.97 32.57
CA LEU A 640 -24.23 -11.72 31.40
C LEU A 640 -23.39 -11.45 30.13
N LEU A 641 -22.29 -10.73 30.28
CA LEU A 641 -21.44 -10.29 29.17
C LEU A 641 -20.25 -11.24 28.90
N GLY A 642 -20.16 -12.37 29.61
CA GLY A 642 -19.09 -13.35 29.43
C GLY A 642 -17.70 -12.79 29.73
N SER A 643 -17.59 -11.90 30.73
CA SER A 643 -16.31 -11.29 31.12
C SER A 643 -15.28 -12.34 31.53
N ARG A 644 -14.06 -12.23 31.01
CA ARG A 644 -12.92 -13.06 31.45
C ARG A 644 -12.35 -12.61 32.80
N LEU A 645 -12.63 -11.37 33.19
CA LEU A 645 -12.24 -10.81 34.49
C LEU A 645 -13.32 -11.15 35.52
N VAL A 646 -12.92 -11.93 36.53
CA VAL A 646 -13.77 -12.32 37.65
C VAL A 646 -13.51 -11.38 38.83
N GLU A 647 -14.55 -10.67 39.28
CA GLU A 647 -14.47 -9.85 40.48
C GLU A 647 -14.76 -10.66 41.74
N GLU A 648 -13.70 -10.96 42.49
CA GLU A 648 -13.78 -11.53 43.83
C GLU A 648 -13.56 -10.44 44.88
N LYS A 649 -14.62 -10.09 45.61
CA LYS A 649 -14.50 -9.46 46.92
C LYS A 649 -15.01 -10.45 47.95
N ALA A 650 -14.14 -10.86 48.87
CA ALA A 650 -14.47 -11.67 50.02
C ALA A 650 -14.56 -10.76 51.24
N TYR A 651 -15.76 -10.34 51.61
CA TYR A 651 -16.04 -9.96 52.99
C TYR A 651 -16.72 -11.17 53.61
N SER A 652 -16.00 -11.90 54.46
CA SER A 652 -16.60 -12.88 55.37
C SER A 652 -17.77 -12.22 56.08
N SER A 653 -18.91 -12.92 56.22
CA SER A 653 -20.07 -12.40 56.94
C SER A 653 -19.61 -11.87 58.29
N TYR A 654 -19.76 -10.56 58.49
CA TYR A 654 -19.67 -9.99 59.83
C TYR A 654 -20.99 -10.29 60.52
N ASP A 655 -21.14 -11.55 60.96
CA ASP A 655 -22.22 -12.00 61.83
C ASP A 655 -22.15 -11.34 63.21
#